data_AF-A0A1H0T0C8-F1
#
_entry.id   AF-A0A1H0T0C8-F1
#
_cell.length_a   1.000
_cell.length_b   1.000
_cell.length_c   1.000
_cell.angle_alpha   90.00
_cell.angle_beta   90.00
_cell.angle_gamma   90.00
#
_symmetry.space_group_name_H-M   'P 1'
#
loop_
_entity.id
_entity.type
_entity.pdbx_description
1 polymer ?
#
loop_
_entity_poly.entity_id
_entity_poly.type
_entity_poly.pdbx_seq_one_letter_code
_entity_poly.pdbx_strand_id
1 'polypeptide(L)'
;MGFTRLGLIVAAGVVVTPYVFFPGVDGGGHGADGADHHIVPTAASMVPVAPALARDGWTVNATSERSDARASNVLDGDPSTIWHSDAAAQHSITIDMRRTQRVSGLAYTPRPGGGNGTIGRYEVRLSTDGATWSDPVSLGVALDDPTVKTMSFAVGGARFVRLTSLAEAGGRGPWASAAELTLFGDPGGPVPTTPLARGDRTTTVTDKAITVDLKAPMVITGLTYRHPGARVGEYRVAVSTDGKTFSPAVASGVWEDGDKVKDAAFAGQVTGRFVRLTSVTGSVSEKAEIDLAGPVPGGAAPLSRYGWSATASDEDSANPAANIVDGRQDTVWRGRRGQHSSQLSSFTVDLKREQPVSSIVLAPRNPGRVANYSVAVSTDGTTFGTPVATGTWSDDGLVKTAVLKGAPNTRFVRVTSTAEAVEGAEFYAYAAIDPASTAALDRTGWSASASDEETDPRYDGRAALAIDGTDTTMWHSKWTGVPAPLPHWITLDMKAAKTVAGIRVQPRGDGMSGWNGRIGQYQLRVSNDGVNFGDPVAAGTWPDTSSPQTALLTSSVSARYVRLTALTEAGNRGPWTTIPEINVLTPAPPPDKSKTGSWSAVNGYPLIPVATAVLPNNKLLMWSAYLPDNFGGTNGYTQTAILDLTTGNITNRRVSNTEHDMFCPGTSVLFDGRVLVSGGSDDNNASIYNPFTDTWSRAGTLNVRRGYQGQTTLSNGEAFIVGGSWSGGEGGKTAEVYSPGRNAWRLLSGVPAEPLMTADVRGVYRADNHGWFFAVSGGRVFHAGPSSRMHWISTTGNGSITDAGLRGDSPDAMNGNAVMYDIGKILTVGGSRQYSEGDAINRAYSIDISSGTNATVTRVGDLAIPRTFANSVVLPDGKVAVVGGMTYGVGFSDQTATYIPELWDPATGQFTKLAPMAVPRTYHSVANLLPDGRVFSGGGGLCGNCAVNHQDGQILTPPYLLNADGSPKPRPTIVAAPGGATLGGKFTIATDKPVTAFSLMRLSSITHSVDNDQRRIPLTPVALAGNSYQVSVPADPGVALPGYYMLFAMDANGVPSVAKMVKISEPFVARMGSRGPG
;
A
#
# COMPACT_ATOMS: atom_id res chain seq x y z
N MET A 1 -41.24 29.43 39.36
CA MET A 1 -41.05 30.86 39.68
C MET A 1 -39.58 31.17 39.42
N GLY A 2 -39.10 32.11 38.61
CA GLY A 2 -39.66 33.05 37.66
C GLY A 2 -38.44 33.63 36.92
N PHE A 3 -38.55 33.75 35.61
CA PHE A 3 -37.57 34.34 34.68
C PHE A 3 -37.38 35.85 34.90
N THR A 4 -36.21 36.39 34.52
CA THR A 4 -36.05 37.61 33.68
C THR A 4 -34.57 37.78 33.29
N ARG A 5 -34.21 37.64 32.00
CA ARG A 5 -34.23 38.60 30.86
C ARG A 5 -33.01 39.53 30.81
N LEU A 6 -32.23 39.43 29.73
CA LEU A 6 -31.63 40.59 29.07
C LEU A 6 -31.62 40.36 27.55
N GLY A 7 -32.14 41.35 26.82
CA GLY A 7 -32.17 41.40 25.36
C GLY A 7 -31.29 42.53 24.83
N LEU A 8 -30.59 42.20 23.75
CA LEU A 8 -30.30 42.95 22.51
C LEU A 8 -30.23 44.51 22.53
N ILE A 9 -29.19 45.05 21.88
CA ILE A 9 -29.28 46.08 20.81
C ILE A 9 -28.01 45.98 19.91
N VAL A 10 -28.20 46.31 18.63
CA VAL A 10 -27.38 46.10 17.43
C VAL A 10 -26.76 47.43 16.95
N ALA A 11 -25.57 47.43 16.30
CA ALA A 11 -25.30 47.97 14.93
C ALA A 11 -23.88 48.53 14.65
N ALA A 12 -23.29 48.07 13.52
CA ALA A 12 -22.42 48.71 12.48
C ALA A 12 -21.32 49.75 12.86
N GLY A 13 -20.12 49.85 12.25
CA GLY A 13 -19.45 49.20 11.11
C GLY A 13 -18.22 50.03 10.63
N VAL A 14 -17.24 49.36 10.01
CA VAL A 14 -16.31 49.79 8.92
C VAL A 14 -15.06 50.68 9.19
N VAL A 15 -13.88 50.02 9.07
CA VAL A 15 -12.59 50.30 8.34
C VAL A 15 -11.77 51.60 8.58
N VAL A 16 -10.44 51.44 8.77
CA VAL A 16 -9.29 52.04 8.00
C VAL A 16 -7.92 51.53 8.55
N THR A 17 -7.10 50.95 7.68
CA THR A 17 -5.64 50.64 7.73
C THR A 17 -4.78 51.90 7.44
N PRO A 18 -3.42 52.02 7.65
CA PRO A 18 -2.38 51.00 7.35
C PRO A 18 -1.02 51.05 8.14
N TYR A 19 -0.16 50.08 7.75
CA TYR A 19 1.25 49.73 8.01
C TYR A 19 2.33 50.84 8.23
N VAL A 20 3.47 50.47 8.87
CA VAL A 20 4.88 50.40 8.32
C VAL A 20 6.02 50.37 9.41
N PHE A 21 6.79 49.26 9.42
CA PHE A 21 8.25 48.96 9.60
C PHE A 21 9.32 49.55 10.62
N PHE A 22 10.12 48.58 11.16
CA PHE A 22 11.58 48.49 11.56
C PHE A 22 12.13 49.17 12.86
N PRO A 23 13.31 48.77 13.43
CA PRO A 23 13.76 47.47 13.97
C PRO A 23 14.50 47.54 15.36
N GLY A 24 14.71 46.40 16.04
CA GLY A 24 15.96 46.13 16.79
C GLY A 24 15.94 46.00 18.34
N VAL A 25 16.65 44.95 18.78
CA VAL A 25 17.43 44.73 20.03
C VAL A 25 16.77 43.93 21.18
N ASP A 26 17.57 42.94 21.63
CA ASP A 26 17.34 41.83 22.55
C ASP A 26 16.86 42.16 23.97
N GLY A 27 16.14 41.20 24.57
CA GLY A 27 15.92 41.12 26.01
C GLY A 27 14.81 40.11 26.36
N GLY A 28 15.19 38.98 26.95
CA GLY A 28 14.30 37.83 27.20
C GLY A 28 13.09 38.10 28.10
N GLY A 29 12.05 37.31 27.88
CA GLY A 29 10.84 37.24 28.72
C GLY A 29 9.74 36.45 28.04
N HIS A 30 9.29 35.39 28.71
CA HIS A 30 8.16 34.51 28.40
C HIS A 30 7.06 35.08 27.49
N GLY A 31 6.71 34.30 26.46
CA GLY A 31 5.47 34.44 25.69
C GLY A 31 5.13 33.10 25.03
N ALA A 32 3.97 32.55 25.36
CA ALA A 32 3.37 31.44 24.64
C ALA A 32 2.96 31.94 23.24
N ASP A 33 3.49 31.32 22.19
CA ASP A 33 2.98 31.33 20.82
C ASP A 33 3.53 30.03 20.18
N GLY A 34 2.74 29.08 19.67
CA GLY A 34 1.43 29.26 19.05
C GLY A 34 1.56 29.83 17.64
N ALA A 35 2.54 29.36 16.85
CA ALA A 35 2.65 29.70 15.43
C ALA A 35 2.59 28.43 14.58
N ASP A 36 1.36 27.98 14.39
CA ASP A 36 0.93 27.19 13.24
C ASP A 36 1.38 27.89 11.95
N HIS A 37 2.12 27.18 11.10
CA HIS A 37 2.12 27.51 9.68
C HIS A 37 0.78 27.08 9.08
N HIS A 38 -0.21 27.96 9.24
CA HIS A 38 -1.47 27.94 8.51
C HIS A 38 -1.20 28.12 7.01
N ILE A 39 -1.23 27.02 6.26
CA ILE A 39 -1.88 27.05 4.96
C ILE A 39 -3.36 26.83 5.27
N VAL A 40 -4.23 27.73 4.80
CA VAL A 40 -5.68 27.54 4.86
C VAL A 40 -6.09 26.86 3.55
N PRO A 41 -6.46 25.57 3.53
CA PRO A 41 -7.14 24.98 2.39
C PRO A 41 -8.64 25.07 2.62
N THR A 42 -9.34 25.57 1.61
CA THR A 42 -10.80 25.54 1.50
C THR A 42 -11.35 24.11 1.59
N ALA A 43 -12.56 23.97 2.12
CA ALA A 43 -13.25 22.70 2.31
C ALA A 43 -13.28 21.81 1.05
N ALA A 44 -12.50 20.73 1.07
CA ALA A 44 -12.60 19.63 0.12
C ALA A 44 -12.63 18.33 0.93
N SER A 45 -13.76 17.64 0.87
CA SER A 45 -13.93 16.30 1.43
C SER A 45 -13.00 15.31 0.73
N MET A 46 -12.37 14.44 1.53
CA MET A 46 -11.62 13.21 1.19
C MET A 46 -11.63 12.81 -0.30
N VAL A 47 -10.72 13.38 -1.09
CA VAL A 47 -10.36 12.82 -2.41
C VAL A 47 -9.23 11.82 -2.15
N PRO A 48 -9.34 10.55 -2.56
CA PRO A 48 -8.17 9.68 -2.58
C PRO A 48 -7.10 10.36 -3.44
N VAL A 49 -5.83 10.09 -3.20
CA VAL A 49 -4.70 10.65 -3.98
C VAL A 49 -4.74 10.22 -5.47
N ALA A 50 -5.83 9.59 -5.94
CA ALA A 50 -6.10 9.20 -7.31
C ALA A 50 -7.09 10.12 -8.04
N PRO A 51 -6.85 10.46 -9.32
CA PRO A 51 -7.75 11.32 -10.08
C PRO A 51 -9.09 10.62 -10.31
N ALA A 52 -10.17 11.40 -10.21
CA ALA A 52 -11.49 10.99 -10.65
C ALA A 52 -11.45 10.63 -12.15
N LEU A 53 -12.02 9.49 -12.51
CA LEU A 53 -12.15 9.09 -13.90
C LEU A 53 -13.25 9.91 -14.57
N ALA A 54 -12.99 10.37 -15.80
CA ALA A 54 -14.00 11.04 -16.62
C ALA A 54 -15.16 10.09 -16.93
N ARG A 55 -16.39 10.57 -16.74
CA ARG A 55 -17.63 9.80 -16.84
C ARG A 55 -18.24 9.75 -18.25
N ASP A 56 -17.52 10.27 -19.25
CA ASP A 56 -18.03 10.40 -20.62
C ASP A 56 -18.48 9.06 -21.18
N GLY A 57 -19.75 8.98 -21.59
CA GLY A 57 -20.36 7.78 -22.17
C GLY A 57 -20.62 6.63 -21.18
N TRP A 58 -20.42 6.85 -19.88
CA TRP A 58 -20.73 5.83 -18.89
C TRP A 58 -22.23 5.62 -18.79
N THR A 59 -22.61 4.39 -18.46
CA THR A 59 -23.99 4.06 -18.13
C THR A 59 -24.05 3.41 -16.76
N VAL A 60 -25.21 3.49 -16.13
CA VAL A 60 -25.41 2.94 -14.80
C VAL A 60 -26.73 2.19 -14.75
N ASN A 61 -26.71 1.02 -14.13
CA ASN A 61 -27.89 0.21 -13.87
C ASN A 61 -27.96 -0.09 -12.39
N ALA A 62 -29.15 0.05 -11.81
CA ALA A 62 -29.43 -0.33 -10.44
C ALA A 62 -30.36 -1.54 -10.39
N THR A 63 -30.32 -2.29 -9.28
CA THR A 63 -31.26 -3.39 -9.03
C THR A 63 -32.71 -2.91 -8.89
N SER A 64 -32.91 -1.67 -8.46
CA SER A 64 -34.19 -0.97 -8.45
C SER A 64 -33.97 0.54 -8.50
N GLU A 65 -34.98 1.27 -8.96
CA GLU A 65 -34.98 2.73 -8.99
C GLU A 65 -36.42 3.26 -9.00
N ARG A 66 -36.63 4.37 -8.28
CA ARG A 66 -37.90 5.09 -8.37
C ARG A 66 -37.99 5.89 -9.66
N SER A 67 -39.21 6.15 -10.10
CA SER A 67 -39.44 6.90 -11.34
C SER A 67 -38.91 8.33 -11.33
N ASP A 68 -38.86 8.95 -10.15
CA ASP A 68 -38.41 10.32 -9.86
C ASP A 68 -36.96 10.38 -9.34
N ALA A 69 -36.28 9.24 -9.21
CA ALA A 69 -34.92 9.13 -8.65
C ALA A 69 -34.13 7.99 -9.31
N ARG A 70 -33.81 8.21 -10.59
CA ARG A 70 -33.20 7.24 -11.51
C ARG A 70 -31.74 6.97 -11.20
N ALA A 71 -31.25 5.77 -11.54
CA ALA A 71 -29.86 5.39 -11.38
C ALA A 71 -28.91 6.35 -12.12
N SER A 72 -29.31 6.85 -13.30
CA SER A 72 -28.52 7.78 -14.13
C SER A 72 -28.10 9.06 -13.42
N ASN A 73 -28.87 9.49 -12.41
CA ASN A 73 -28.61 10.72 -11.67
C ASN A 73 -27.26 10.67 -10.94
N VAL A 74 -26.74 9.49 -10.58
CA VAL A 74 -25.44 9.39 -9.89
C VAL A 74 -24.23 9.78 -10.74
N LEU A 75 -24.43 10.00 -12.05
CA LEU A 75 -23.39 10.35 -12.99
C LEU A 75 -23.57 11.75 -13.60
N ASP A 76 -24.65 12.48 -13.27
CA ASP A 76 -25.02 13.73 -13.94
C ASP A 76 -24.22 14.96 -13.48
N GLY A 77 -23.53 14.87 -12.34
CA GLY A 77 -22.72 15.95 -11.79
C GLY A 77 -23.52 16.99 -10.99
N ASP A 78 -24.81 16.74 -10.75
CA ASP A 78 -25.70 17.58 -9.96
C ASP A 78 -26.01 16.90 -8.60
N PRO A 79 -25.36 17.31 -7.50
CA PRO A 79 -25.57 16.70 -6.20
C PRO A 79 -26.99 16.92 -5.61
N SER A 80 -27.86 17.68 -6.30
CA SER A 80 -29.26 17.86 -5.92
C SER A 80 -30.19 16.77 -6.49
N THR A 81 -29.78 16.07 -7.54
CA THR A 81 -30.49 14.89 -8.05
C THR A 81 -30.01 13.64 -7.32
N ILE A 82 -30.83 12.59 -7.29
CA ILE A 82 -30.47 11.34 -6.60
C ILE A 82 -30.92 10.12 -7.39
N TRP A 83 -30.16 9.03 -7.26
CA TRP A 83 -30.72 7.69 -7.33
C TRP A 83 -31.35 7.33 -5.98
N HIS A 84 -32.51 6.71 -6.01
CA HIS A 84 -33.14 6.11 -4.84
C HIS A 84 -33.76 4.77 -5.21
N SER A 85 -33.39 3.73 -4.47
CA SER A 85 -33.92 2.39 -4.64
C SER A 85 -35.41 2.29 -4.26
N ASP A 86 -36.09 1.28 -4.77
CA ASP A 86 -37.38 0.88 -4.21
C ASP A 86 -37.18 0.11 -2.88
N ALA A 87 -38.26 -0.31 -2.24
CA ALA A 87 -38.19 -1.08 -0.99
C ALA A 87 -37.83 -2.56 -1.26
N ALA A 88 -36.54 -2.92 -1.14
CA ALA A 88 -36.05 -4.30 -1.18
C ALA A 88 -34.86 -4.51 -0.23
N ALA A 89 -34.55 -5.74 0.17
CA ALA A 89 -33.59 -6.00 1.26
C ALA A 89 -32.11 -5.69 0.93
N GLN A 90 -31.72 -5.71 -0.34
CA GLN A 90 -30.36 -5.44 -0.80
C GLN A 90 -30.41 -4.73 -2.15
N HIS A 91 -29.60 -3.70 -2.31
CA HIS A 91 -29.56 -2.91 -3.55
C HIS A 91 -28.15 -2.81 -4.07
N SER A 92 -28.00 -2.84 -5.39
CA SER A 92 -26.72 -2.51 -6.00
C SER A 92 -26.90 -1.53 -7.14
N ILE A 93 -25.88 -0.72 -7.34
CA ILE A 93 -25.74 0.19 -8.47
C ILE A 93 -24.42 -0.15 -9.16
N THR A 94 -24.51 -0.39 -10.46
CA THR A 94 -23.40 -0.86 -11.30
C THR A 94 -23.11 0.18 -12.35
N ILE A 95 -21.91 0.76 -12.30
CA ILE A 95 -21.37 1.66 -13.31
C ILE A 95 -20.70 0.80 -14.39
N ASP A 96 -21.11 0.96 -15.65
CA ASP A 96 -20.40 0.46 -16.83
C ASP A 96 -19.63 1.63 -17.46
N MET A 97 -18.31 1.59 -17.32
CA MET A 97 -17.40 2.60 -17.90
C MET A 97 -17.23 2.43 -19.41
N ARG A 98 -17.89 1.44 -20.03
CA ARG A 98 -17.84 1.04 -21.45
C ARG A 98 -16.48 0.57 -21.97
N ARG A 99 -15.42 0.75 -21.19
CA ARG A 99 -14.05 0.27 -21.43
C ARG A 99 -13.43 -0.23 -20.13
N THR A 100 -12.50 -1.18 -20.24
CA THR A 100 -11.70 -1.61 -19.10
C THR A 100 -10.69 -0.52 -18.73
N GLN A 101 -10.76 -0.04 -17.49
CA GLN A 101 -9.84 0.94 -16.90
C GLN A 101 -9.25 0.39 -15.61
N ARG A 102 -8.14 0.98 -15.15
CA ARG A 102 -7.66 0.75 -13.79
C ARG A 102 -8.49 1.59 -12.83
N VAL A 103 -9.00 0.95 -11.78
CA VAL A 103 -9.79 1.58 -10.72
C VAL A 103 -9.14 1.28 -9.37
N SER A 104 -9.04 2.28 -8.51
CA SER A 104 -8.47 2.15 -7.15
C SER A 104 -9.39 2.64 -6.04
N GLY A 105 -10.52 3.26 -6.40
CA GLY A 105 -11.47 3.72 -5.41
C GLY A 105 -12.82 4.08 -5.98
N LEU A 106 -13.76 4.32 -5.07
CA LEU A 106 -15.09 4.84 -5.33
C LEU A 106 -15.42 5.88 -4.26
N ALA A 107 -15.85 7.08 -4.66
CA ALA A 107 -16.50 8.04 -3.79
C ALA A 107 -18.01 7.96 -3.96
N TYR A 108 -18.69 7.93 -2.83
CA TYR A 108 -20.14 7.92 -2.70
C TYR A 108 -20.58 9.20 -1.99
N THR A 109 -21.37 10.03 -2.67
CA THR A 109 -22.00 11.21 -2.09
C THR A 109 -23.41 10.86 -1.63
N PRO A 110 -23.71 10.94 -0.32
CA PRO A 110 -25.06 10.75 0.19
C PRO A 110 -26.04 11.79 -0.36
N ARG A 111 -27.33 11.44 -0.39
CA ARG A 111 -28.41 12.38 -0.76
C ARG A 111 -28.43 13.63 0.13
N PRO A 112 -28.81 14.80 -0.40
CA PRO A 112 -29.13 15.97 0.42
C PRO A 112 -30.37 15.71 1.31
N GLY A 113 -30.34 16.24 2.54
CA GLY A 113 -31.54 16.30 3.41
C GLY A 113 -31.88 15.06 4.26
N GLY A 114 -30.99 14.05 4.35
CA GLY A 114 -30.89 13.13 5.51
C GLY A 114 -32.08 12.22 5.90
N GLY A 115 -33.08 12.01 5.04
CA GLY A 115 -34.31 11.26 5.41
C GLY A 115 -34.17 9.73 5.50
N ASN A 116 -33.72 9.08 4.42
CA ASN A 116 -33.51 7.63 4.31
C ASN A 116 -32.68 7.27 3.06
N GLY A 117 -32.10 6.07 3.00
CA GLY A 117 -31.32 5.57 1.88
C GLY A 117 -29.82 5.86 1.94
N THR A 118 -29.31 6.48 3.01
CA THR A 118 -27.85 6.63 3.16
C THR A 118 -27.22 5.24 3.27
N ILE A 119 -26.31 4.89 2.36
CA ILE A 119 -25.61 3.59 2.39
C ILE A 119 -24.76 3.51 3.66
N GLY A 120 -25.05 2.55 4.53
CA GLY A 120 -24.31 2.29 5.76
C GLY A 120 -23.30 1.17 5.57
N ARG A 121 -23.77 -0.08 5.48
CA ARG A 121 -22.90 -1.22 5.13
C ARG A 121 -22.80 -1.38 3.62
N TYR A 122 -21.59 -1.60 3.12
CA TYR A 122 -21.37 -1.73 1.69
C TYR A 122 -20.36 -2.83 1.32
N GLU A 123 -20.41 -3.27 0.06
CA GLU A 123 -19.30 -3.91 -0.62
C GLU A 123 -19.12 -3.31 -2.03
N VAL A 124 -17.88 -3.30 -2.52
CA VAL A 124 -17.50 -2.91 -3.87
C VAL A 124 -16.87 -4.10 -4.57
N ARG A 125 -17.31 -4.41 -5.79
CA ARG A 125 -16.76 -5.48 -6.64
C ARG A 125 -16.40 -4.95 -8.02
N LEU A 126 -15.42 -5.61 -8.64
CA LEU A 126 -14.95 -5.29 -9.99
C LEU A 126 -15.32 -6.41 -10.97
N SER A 127 -15.56 -6.04 -12.22
CA SER A 127 -15.77 -6.99 -13.32
C SER A 127 -15.30 -6.40 -14.65
N THR A 128 -14.80 -7.24 -15.55
CA THR A 128 -14.43 -6.86 -16.93
C THR A 128 -15.53 -7.14 -17.95
N ASP A 129 -16.45 -8.06 -17.64
CA ASP A 129 -17.46 -8.59 -18.56
C ASP A 129 -18.92 -8.31 -18.10
N GLY A 130 -19.11 -7.85 -16.86
CA GLY A 130 -20.41 -7.58 -16.25
C GLY A 130 -21.12 -8.83 -15.71
N ALA A 131 -20.57 -10.02 -15.98
CA ALA A 131 -21.13 -11.32 -15.60
C ALA A 131 -20.34 -11.97 -14.46
N THR A 132 -19.02 -11.97 -14.58
CA THR A 132 -18.07 -12.54 -13.61
C THR A 132 -17.55 -11.43 -12.70
N TRP A 133 -17.75 -11.59 -11.39
CA TRP A 133 -17.39 -10.58 -10.40
C TRP A 133 -16.26 -11.06 -9.50
N SER A 134 -15.37 -10.15 -9.13
CA SER A 134 -14.34 -10.42 -8.13
C SER A 134 -14.94 -10.71 -6.76
N ASP A 135 -14.11 -11.25 -5.86
CA ASP A 135 -14.32 -11.06 -4.43
C ASP A 135 -14.40 -9.54 -4.13
N PRO A 136 -15.09 -9.11 -3.06
CA PRO A 136 -15.13 -7.71 -2.67
C PRO A 136 -13.73 -7.11 -2.61
N VAL A 137 -13.51 -5.99 -3.30
CA VAL A 137 -12.24 -5.25 -3.27
C VAL A 137 -12.22 -4.22 -2.15
N SER A 138 -13.42 -3.75 -1.76
CA SER A 138 -13.66 -2.94 -0.58
C SER A 138 -14.98 -3.37 0.07
N LEU A 139 -15.05 -3.32 1.39
CA LEU A 139 -16.26 -3.56 2.16
C LEU A 139 -16.19 -2.70 3.43
N GLY A 140 -17.31 -2.34 4.05
CA GLY A 140 -17.21 -1.55 5.28
C GLY A 140 -18.48 -0.93 5.78
N VAL A 141 -18.31 0.00 6.72
CA VAL A 141 -19.36 0.88 7.24
C VAL A 141 -19.02 2.33 6.94
N ALA A 142 -19.92 3.00 6.23
CA ALA A 142 -19.91 4.43 6.03
C ALA A 142 -20.65 5.14 7.17
N LEU A 143 -20.15 6.32 7.56
CA LEU A 143 -20.79 7.17 8.57
C LEU A 143 -22.18 7.64 8.14
N ASP A 144 -23.08 7.76 9.10
CA ASP A 144 -24.44 8.26 8.91
C ASP A 144 -24.48 9.79 8.93
N ASP A 145 -23.85 10.40 7.94
CA ASP A 145 -23.71 11.85 7.80
C ASP A 145 -23.66 12.25 6.31
N PRO A 146 -23.82 13.55 5.98
CA PRO A 146 -23.92 14.00 4.59
C PRO A 146 -22.56 14.15 3.87
N THR A 147 -21.44 13.84 4.52
CA THR A 147 -20.11 13.98 3.90
C THR A 147 -19.87 12.92 2.83
N VAL A 148 -18.96 13.19 1.87
CA VAL A 148 -18.59 12.19 0.86
C VAL A 148 -17.85 11.04 1.53
N LYS A 149 -18.18 9.82 1.12
CA LYS A 149 -17.57 8.58 1.63
C LYS A 149 -16.64 8.02 0.57
N THR A 150 -15.38 7.83 0.93
CA THR A 150 -14.36 7.31 0.01
C THR A 150 -14.02 5.87 0.36
N MET A 151 -14.09 5.00 -0.65
CA MET A 151 -13.82 3.57 -0.54
C MET A 151 -12.58 3.26 -1.38
N SER A 152 -11.43 3.17 -0.72
CA SER A 152 -10.15 2.85 -1.37
C SER A 152 -9.93 1.34 -1.44
N PHE A 153 -9.26 0.87 -2.50
CA PHE A 153 -8.90 -0.53 -2.67
C PHE A 153 -7.66 -0.71 -3.57
N ALA A 154 -7.09 -1.92 -3.58
CA ALA A 154 -5.96 -2.24 -4.45
C ALA A 154 -6.32 -2.03 -5.93
N VAL A 155 -5.41 -1.43 -6.71
CA VAL A 155 -5.66 -1.13 -8.12
C VAL A 155 -6.05 -2.40 -8.89
N GLY A 156 -7.22 -2.38 -9.50
CA GLY A 156 -7.76 -3.47 -10.31
C GLY A 156 -8.19 -3.01 -11.69
N GLY A 157 -8.06 -3.88 -12.70
CA GLY A 157 -8.65 -3.65 -14.03
C GLY A 157 -10.13 -3.98 -14.03
N ALA A 158 -11.00 -3.03 -14.36
CA ALA A 158 -12.44 -3.19 -14.38
C ALA A 158 -13.06 -2.43 -15.54
N ARG A 159 -14.14 -2.96 -16.14
CA ARG A 159 -15.08 -2.19 -16.97
C ARG A 159 -16.32 -1.82 -16.15
N PHE A 160 -16.73 -2.73 -15.29
CA PHE A 160 -17.89 -2.59 -14.43
C PHE A 160 -17.44 -2.48 -12.98
N VAL A 161 -18.01 -1.51 -12.26
CA VAL A 161 -17.84 -1.37 -10.81
C VAL A 161 -19.22 -1.39 -10.17
N ARG A 162 -19.40 -2.30 -9.20
CA ARG A 162 -20.65 -2.45 -8.48
C ARG A 162 -20.48 -2.03 -7.04
N LEU A 163 -21.30 -1.08 -6.60
CA LEU A 163 -21.52 -0.77 -5.19
C LEU A 163 -22.81 -1.48 -4.73
N THR A 164 -22.69 -2.34 -3.74
CA THR A 164 -23.85 -3.00 -3.11
C THR A 164 -24.07 -2.43 -1.72
N SER A 165 -25.26 -1.89 -1.47
CA SER A 165 -25.73 -1.52 -0.13
C SER A 165 -26.23 -2.77 0.58
N LEU A 166 -25.53 -3.16 1.64
CA LEU A 166 -25.85 -4.31 2.49
C LEU A 166 -26.78 -3.92 3.65
N ALA A 167 -26.76 -2.65 4.07
CA ALA A 167 -27.66 -2.08 5.06
C ALA A 167 -27.66 -0.55 4.98
N GLU A 168 -28.80 0.07 5.27
CA GLU A 168 -28.91 1.52 5.42
C GLU A 168 -28.20 2.01 6.70
N ALA A 169 -27.55 3.16 6.61
CA ALA A 169 -26.99 3.87 7.75
C ALA A 169 -28.11 4.27 8.73
N GLY A 170 -27.85 4.14 10.03
CA GLY A 170 -28.82 4.44 11.08
C GLY A 170 -29.99 3.44 11.19
N GLY A 171 -30.05 2.39 10.36
CA GLY A 171 -31.07 1.33 10.45
C GLY A 171 -32.49 1.78 10.12
N ARG A 172 -32.65 2.83 9.30
CA ARG A 172 -33.96 3.46 9.05
C ARG A 172 -34.86 2.65 8.11
N GLY A 173 -34.31 1.72 7.34
CA GLY A 173 -35.08 0.82 6.49
C GLY A 173 -34.26 0.15 5.39
N PRO A 174 -34.93 -0.38 4.35
CA PRO A 174 -34.32 -1.19 3.31
C PRO A 174 -34.02 -0.35 2.06
N TRP A 175 -33.55 0.89 2.22
CA TRP A 175 -33.33 1.81 1.09
C TRP A 175 -31.84 2.05 0.85
N ALA A 176 -31.50 2.32 -0.40
CA ALA A 176 -30.21 2.84 -0.81
C ALA A 176 -30.43 4.03 -1.75
N SER A 177 -29.61 5.05 -1.60
CA SER A 177 -29.65 6.25 -2.41
C SER A 177 -28.24 6.80 -2.57
N ALA A 178 -28.00 7.51 -3.66
CA ALA A 178 -26.77 8.25 -3.88
C ALA A 178 -27.09 9.50 -4.69
N ALA A 179 -26.48 10.62 -4.33
CA ALA A 179 -26.48 11.81 -5.16
C ALA A 179 -25.46 11.64 -6.29
N GLU A 180 -24.24 11.22 -5.94
CA GLU A 180 -23.13 11.14 -6.89
C GLU A 180 -22.27 9.90 -6.61
N LEU A 181 -21.78 9.26 -7.68
CA LEU A 181 -20.76 8.22 -7.62
C LEU A 181 -19.57 8.60 -8.50
N THR A 182 -18.38 8.64 -7.91
CA THR A 182 -17.13 8.95 -8.60
C THR A 182 -16.19 7.77 -8.49
N LEU A 183 -15.83 7.16 -9.63
CA LEU A 183 -14.74 6.16 -9.63
C LEU A 183 -13.40 6.88 -9.75
N PHE A 184 -12.44 6.37 -8.99
CA PHE A 184 -11.07 6.85 -9.03
C PHE A 184 -10.21 5.87 -9.80
N GLY A 185 -9.36 6.42 -10.66
CA GLY A 185 -8.50 5.65 -11.53
C GLY A 185 -7.41 4.94 -10.77
N ASP A 186 -6.40 4.44 -11.47
CA ASP A 186 -5.08 4.33 -10.84
C ASP A 186 -4.69 5.74 -10.38
N PRO A 187 -4.09 5.91 -9.20
CA PRO A 187 -3.66 7.21 -8.78
C PRO A 187 -2.64 7.92 -9.67
N GLY A 188 -2.12 7.25 -10.69
CA GLY A 188 -1.76 7.89 -11.95
C GLY A 188 -2.83 7.63 -13.01
N GLY A 189 -3.60 8.66 -13.38
CA GLY A 189 -4.85 8.61 -14.16
C GLY A 189 -4.88 7.88 -15.52
N PRO A 190 -5.99 7.99 -16.29
CA PRO A 190 -6.22 7.18 -17.49
C PRO A 190 -5.12 7.38 -18.53
N VAL A 191 -4.65 6.27 -19.11
CA VAL A 191 -3.80 6.27 -20.30
C VAL A 191 -4.57 6.89 -21.46
N PRO A 192 -4.09 7.97 -22.11
CA PRO A 192 -4.60 8.35 -23.41
C PRO A 192 -4.26 7.25 -24.41
N THR A 193 -5.26 6.67 -25.07
CA THR A 193 -5.02 6.05 -26.38
C THR A 193 -4.40 7.13 -27.27
N THR A 194 -3.20 6.89 -27.80
CA THR A 194 -2.48 7.89 -28.60
C THR A 194 -3.29 8.23 -29.86
N PRO A 195 -3.79 9.46 -30.04
CA PRO A 195 -4.40 9.84 -31.31
C PRO A 195 -3.32 9.79 -32.38
N LEU A 196 -3.51 9.01 -33.44
CA LEU A 196 -2.62 9.05 -34.59
C LEU A 196 -2.80 10.41 -35.28
N ALA A 197 -1.72 11.05 -35.73
CA ALA A 197 -1.74 12.39 -36.34
C ALA A 197 -2.66 12.48 -37.59
N ARG A 198 -3.48 13.54 -37.70
CA ARG A 198 -4.35 13.81 -38.87
C ARG A 198 -3.58 14.30 -40.11
N GLY A 199 -2.33 14.75 -39.96
CA GLY A 199 -1.50 15.27 -41.07
C GLY A 199 -1.30 14.23 -42.18
N ASP A 200 -1.50 14.66 -43.42
CA ASP A 200 -1.43 13.91 -44.69
C ASP A 200 -2.51 12.84 -44.96
N ARG A 201 -3.50 12.64 -44.09
CA ARG A 201 -4.59 11.70 -44.34
C ARG A 201 -5.54 12.18 -45.43
N THR A 202 -6.09 11.24 -46.19
CA THR A 202 -7.24 11.51 -47.06
C THR A 202 -8.41 10.64 -46.68
N THR A 203 -9.59 11.25 -46.53
CA THR A 203 -10.83 10.56 -46.18
C THR A 203 -11.75 10.51 -47.39
N THR A 204 -12.24 9.33 -47.73
CA THR A 204 -13.27 9.13 -48.75
C THR A 204 -14.57 8.69 -48.07
N VAL A 205 -15.66 9.40 -48.36
CA VAL A 205 -16.97 9.15 -47.74
C VAL A 205 -17.98 8.72 -48.80
N THR A 206 -18.80 7.74 -48.45
CA THR A 206 -20.00 7.29 -49.17
C THR A 206 -21.17 7.27 -48.18
N ASP A 207 -22.39 7.07 -48.66
CA ASP A 207 -23.60 7.03 -47.82
C ASP A 207 -23.53 5.96 -46.69
N LYS A 208 -22.76 4.88 -46.91
CA LYS A 208 -22.63 3.75 -45.98
C LYS A 208 -21.24 3.56 -45.38
N ALA A 209 -20.20 4.23 -45.88
CA ALA A 209 -18.85 3.98 -45.40
C ALA A 209 -17.93 5.21 -45.44
N ILE A 210 -17.06 5.31 -44.43
CA ILE A 210 -15.93 6.25 -44.38
C ILE A 210 -14.64 5.45 -44.45
N THR A 211 -13.77 5.77 -45.41
CA THR A 211 -12.43 5.17 -45.54
C THR A 211 -11.36 6.23 -45.33
N VAL A 212 -10.46 6.00 -44.37
CA VAL A 212 -9.32 6.87 -44.06
C VAL A 212 -8.05 6.23 -44.60
N ASP A 213 -7.32 6.92 -45.48
CA ASP A 213 -5.96 6.55 -45.94
C ASP A 213 -4.92 7.27 -45.07
N LEU A 214 -4.13 6.47 -44.35
CA LEU A 214 -3.05 6.91 -43.47
C LEU A 214 -1.73 7.22 -44.20
N LYS A 215 -1.68 7.04 -45.53
CA LYS A 215 -0.51 7.19 -46.42
C LYS A 215 0.62 6.17 -46.21
N ALA A 216 0.74 5.60 -45.03
CA ALA A 216 1.59 4.46 -44.72
C ALA A 216 0.83 3.46 -43.83
N PRO A 217 1.20 2.17 -43.82
CA PRO A 217 0.68 1.22 -42.84
C PRO A 217 1.02 1.67 -41.41
N MET A 218 0.01 1.77 -40.56
CA MET A 218 0.17 2.09 -39.13
C MET A 218 -0.52 1.02 -38.28
N VAL A 219 -0.06 0.87 -37.04
CA VAL A 219 -0.77 0.07 -36.04
C VAL A 219 -1.91 0.91 -35.48
N ILE A 220 -3.12 0.35 -35.48
CA ILE A 220 -4.35 1.01 -35.05
C ILE A 220 -5.02 0.14 -33.99
N THR A 221 -5.57 0.76 -32.96
CA THR A 221 -6.17 0.09 -31.79
C THR A 221 -7.63 0.48 -31.57
N GLY A 222 -8.09 1.52 -32.25
CA GLY A 222 -9.46 1.96 -32.17
C GLY A 222 -9.77 3.10 -33.12
N LEU A 223 -11.05 3.42 -33.20
CA LEU A 223 -11.60 4.47 -34.01
C LEU A 223 -12.64 5.23 -33.19
N THR A 224 -12.59 6.56 -33.25
CA THR A 224 -13.60 7.46 -32.70
C THR A 224 -14.29 8.19 -33.85
N TYR A 225 -15.61 8.13 -33.86
CA TYR A 225 -16.49 8.84 -34.79
C TYR A 225 -17.20 9.98 -34.05
N ARG A 226 -17.03 11.23 -34.50
CA ARG A 226 -17.68 12.42 -33.90
C ARG A 226 -18.58 13.10 -34.90
N HIS A 227 -19.89 13.08 -34.66
CA HIS A 227 -20.84 13.88 -35.44
C HIS A 227 -22.17 14.06 -34.68
N PRO A 228 -22.60 15.29 -34.39
CA PRO A 228 -23.91 15.54 -33.80
C PRO A 228 -25.03 15.15 -34.79
N GLY A 229 -25.84 14.15 -34.42
CA GLY A 229 -27.03 13.73 -35.19
C GLY A 229 -26.86 12.53 -36.15
N ALA A 230 -25.75 11.80 -36.10
CA ALA A 230 -25.54 10.64 -36.97
C ALA A 230 -26.23 9.37 -36.47
N ARG A 231 -26.98 8.69 -37.36
CA ARG A 231 -27.63 7.39 -37.13
C ARG A 231 -26.82 6.27 -37.80
N VAL A 232 -25.67 5.94 -37.21
CA VAL A 232 -24.78 4.92 -37.80
C VAL A 232 -25.32 3.50 -37.53
N GLY A 233 -26.07 3.29 -36.45
CA GLY A 233 -26.68 2.00 -36.11
C GLY A 233 -25.65 0.89 -35.91
N GLU A 234 -25.92 -0.29 -36.48
CA GLU A 234 -24.95 -1.38 -36.52
C GLU A 234 -23.77 -0.99 -37.42
N TYR A 235 -22.54 -1.12 -36.92
CA TYR A 235 -21.33 -0.74 -37.62
C TYR A 235 -20.33 -1.90 -37.71
N ARG A 236 -19.44 -1.81 -38.70
CA ARG A 236 -18.27 -2.68 -38.88
C ARG A 236 -17.05 -1.84 -39.26
N VAL A 237 -15.91 -2.12 -38.64
CA VAL A 237 -14.62 -1.52 -38.99
C VAL A 237 -13.71 -2.59 -39.56
N ALA A 238 -13.06 -2.33 -40.70
CA ALA A 238 -12.08 -3.22 -41.32
C ALA A 238 -10.84 -2.43 -41.74
N VAL A 239 -9.71 -3.12 -41.89
CA VAL A 239 -8.44 -2.51 -42.31
C VAL A 239 -7.90 -3.12 -43.60
N SER A 240 -7.06 -2.38 -44.31
CA SER A 240 -6.40 -2.81 -45.55
C SER A 240 -5.01 -2.20 -45.70
N THR A 241 -4.08 -2.88 -46.36
CA THR A 241 -2.74 -2.35 -46.70
C THR A 241 -2.68 -1.74 -48.11
N ASP A 242 -3.56 -2.18 -49.02
CA ASP A 242 -3.56 -1.83 -50.44
C ASP A 242 -4.76 -0.95 -50.87
N GLY A 243 -5.76 -0.80 -49.99
CA GLY A 243 -6.99 -0.04 -50.23
C GLY A 243 -8.01 -0.78 -51.10
N LYS A 244 -7.73 -2.02 -51.50
CA LYS A 244 -8.58 -2.86 -52.37
C LYS A 244 -9.13 -4.06 -51.61
N THR A 245 -8.29 -4.73 -50.82
CA THR A 245 -8.63 -5.94 -50.08
C THR A 245 -8.72 -5.62 -48.59
N PHE A 246 -9.91 -5.73 -47.99
CA PHE A 246 -10.14 -5.43 -46.58
C PHE A 246 -10.25 -6.70 -45.74
N SER A 247 -9.75 -6.63 -44.51
CA SER A 247 -9.85 -7.70 -43.52
C SER A 247 -11.30 -8.04 -43.15
N PRO A 248 -11.56 -9.17 -42.49
CA PRO A 248 -12.74 -9.32 -41.63
C PRO A 248 -12.85 -8.14 -40.65
N ALA A 249 -14.05 -7.89 -40.12
CA ALA A 249 -14.28 -6.77 -39.23
C ALA A 249 -13.40 -6.88 -37.98
N VAL A 250 -12.55 -5.88 -37.74
CA VAL A 250 -11.68 -5.75 -36.57
C VAL A 250 -12.40 -5.12 -35.38
N ALA A 251 -13.55 -4.49 -35.64
CA ALA A 251 -14.53 -4.10 -34.65
C ALA A 251 -15.93 -4.12 -35.28
N SER A 252 -16.93 -4.48 -34.50
CA SER A 252 -18.34 -4.37 -34.89
C SER A 252 -19.20 -4.20 -33.65
N GLY A 253 -20.34 -3.53 -33.81
CA GLY A 253 -21.26 -3.31 -32.71
C GLY A 253 -22.46 -2.51 -33.16
N VAL A 254 -23.25 -2.06 -32.19
CA VAL A 254 -24.37 -1.15 -32.42
C VAL A 254 -24.08 0.13 -31.66
N TRP A 255 -24.08 1.26 -32.36
CA TRP A 255 -24.05 2.58 -31.75
C TRP A 255 -25.48 3.12 -31.65
N GLU A 256 -25.85 3.64 -30.48
CA GLU A 256 -27.20 4.13 -30.24
C GLU A 256 -27.43 5.51 -30.86
N ASP A 257 -28.70 5.79 -31.18
CA ASP A 257 -29.13 7.06 -31.74
C ASP A 257 -29.11 8.15 -30.65
N GLY A 258 -28.16 9.09 -30.75
CA GLY A 258 -28.01 10.21 -29.81
C GLY A 258 -26.57 10.50 -29.41
N ASP A 259 -25.69 9.50 -29.53
CA ASP A 259 -24.27 9.64 -29.18
C ASP A 259 -23.57 10.69 -30.04
N LYS A 260 -23.03 11.74 -29.39
CA LYS A 260 -22.23 12.79 -30.04
C LYS A 260 -20.83 12.30 -30.42
N VAL A 261 -20.32 11.31 -29.70
CA VAL A 261 -19.02 10.65 -29.87
C VAL A 261 -19.27 9.15 -29.80
N LYS A 262 -18.78 8.41 -30.78
CA LYS A 262 -19.03 6.98 -30.94
C LYS A 262 -17.70 6.25 -31.13
N ASP A 263 -17.37 5.33 -30.23
CA ASP A 263 -16.07 4.65 -30.23
C ASP A 263 -16.19 3.19 -30.67
N ALA A 264 -15.20 2.74 -31.44
CA ALA A 264 -15.00 1.37 -31.85
C ALA A 264 -13.59 0.93 -31.48
N ALA A 265 -13.46 0.26 -30.32
CA ALA A 265 -12.22 -0.40 -29.94
C ALA A 265 -12.03 -1.66 -30.79
N PHE A 266 -10.80 -1.92 -31.22
CA PHE A 266 -10.49 -3.08 -32.05
C PHE A 266 -10.17 -4.29 -31.16
N ALA A 267 -10.42 -5.50 -31.68
CA ALA A 267 -10.02 -6.74 -31.03
C ALA A 267 -8.49 -6.92 -31.12
N GLY A 268 -7.74 -6.13 -30.33
CA GLY A 268 -6.28 -6.09 -30.35
C GLY A 268 -5.70 -5.03 -31.28
N GLN A 269 -4.38 -5.07 -31.45
CA GLN A 269 -3.64 -4.19 -32.35
C GLN A 269 -3.72 -4.72 -33.78
N VAL A 270 -4.09 -3.88 -34.74
CA VAL A 270 -4.18 -4.27 -36.16
C VAL A 270 -3.38 -3.30 -37.02
N THR A 271 -2.60 -3.83 -37.96
CA THR A 271 -1.79 -3.02 -38.88
C THR A 271 -2.55 -2.79 -40.18
N GLY A 272 -2.68 -1.53 -40.60
CA GLY A 272 -3.34 -1.17 -41.86
C GLY A 272 -2.96 0.22 -42.33
N ARG A 273 -3.00 0.44 -43.64
CA ARG A 273 -2.88 1.77 -44.26
C ARG A 273 -4.25 2.44 -44.41
N PHE A 274 -5.28 1.65 -44.70
CA PHE A 274 -6.65 2.11 -44.87
C PHE A 274 -7.53 1.57 -43.75
N VAL A 275 -8.34 2.42 -43.15
CA VAL A 275 -9.34 2.05 -42.14
C VAL A 275 -10.72 2.39 -42.66
N ARG A 276 -11.62 1.40 -42.76
CA ARG A 276 -12.97 1.57 -43.28
C ARG A 276 -14.00 1.30 -42.20
N LEU A 277 -14.73 2.34 -41.81
CA LEU A 277 -15.96 2.26 -41.03
C LEU A 277 -17.14 2.07 -42.00
N THR A 278 -17.96 1.06 -41.78
CA THR A 278 -19.17 0.76 -42.57
C THR A 278 -20.37 0.74 -41.65
N SER A 279 -21.41 1.50 -41.98
CA SER A 279 -22.73 1.37 -41.37
C SER A 279 -23.53 0.29 -42.07
N VAL A 280 -24.16 -0.60 -41.30
CA VAL A 280 -25.00 -1.71 -41.77
C VAL A 280 -26.46 -1.25 -41.83
N THR A 281 -27.00 -0.72 -40.72
CA THR A 281 -28.42 -0.35 -40.60
C THR A 281 -28.72 1.14 -40.75
N GLY A 282 -27.68 1.99 -40.80
CA GLY A 282 -27.78 3.45 -40.77
C GLY A 282 -27.03 4.17 -41.89
N SER A 283 -26.59 5.41 -41.67
CA SER A 283 -25.72 6.15 -42.60
C SER A 283 -24.58 6.85 -41.86
N VAL A 284 -23.50 7.16 -42.60
CA VAL A 284 -22.34 7.90 -42.09
C VAL A 284 -22.32 9.31 -42.70
N SER A 285 -21.76 10.30 -41.98
CA SER A 285 -21.74 11.70 -42.42
C SER A 285 -20.38 12.11 -42.97
N GLU A 286 -20.37 12.86 -44.08
CA GLU A 286 -19.16 13.51 -44.61
C GLU A 286 -18.60 14.60 -43.69
N LYS A 287 -19.44 15.12 -42.78
CA LYS A 287 -19.05 16.10 -41.76
C LYS A 287 -18.52 15.44 -40.49
N ALA A 288 -18.46 14.11 -40.43
CA ALA A 288 -17.99 13.38 -39.27
C ALA A 288 -16.48 13.48 -39.15
N GLU A 289 -16.00 13.72 -37.92
CA GLU A 289 -14.59 13.59 -37.64
C GLU A 289 -14.26 12.15 -37.25
N ILE A 290 -13.22 11.60 -37.88
CA ILE A 290 -12.67 10.28 -37.55
C ILE A 290 -11.31 10.45 -36.91
N ASP A 291 -11.22 10.11 -35.63
CA ASP A 291 -9.95 9.95 -34.95
C ASP A 291 -9.58 8.46 -34.91
N LEU A 292 -8.31 8.16 -35.17
CA LEU A 292 -7.77 6.80 -35.13
C LEU A 292 -6.78 6.72 -33.99
N ALA A 293 -6.94 5.71 -33.15
CA ALA A 293 -6.05 5.45 -32.03
C ALA A 293 -4.90 4.53 -32.46
N GLY A 294 -3.68 4.87 -32.05
CA GLY A 294 -2.50 4.02 -32.20
C GLY A 294 -2.25 3.17 -30.97
N PRO A 295 -1.29 2.23 -31.02
CA PRO A 295 -0.82 1.57 -29.82
C PRO A 295 -0.16 2.60 -28.89
N VAL A 296 -0.38 2.47 -27.59
CA VAL A 296 0.47 3.12 -26.59
C VAL A 296 1.87 2.56 -26.79
N PRO A 297 2.92 3.39 -26.93
CA PRO A 297 4.28 2.89 -27.04
C PRO A 297 4.59 2.01 -25.82
N GLY A 298 4.84 0.72 -26.06
CA GLY A 298 5.39 -0.15 -25.02
C GLY A 298 4.45 -1.11 -24.29
N GLY A 299 3.17 -1.28 -24.68
CA GLY A 299 2.30 -2.40 -24.25
C GLY A 299 2.06 -2.62 -22.73
N ALA A 300 2.77 -1.90 -21.87
CA ALA A 300 2.71 -1.91 -20.42
C ALA A 300 1.97 -0.68 -19.93
N ALA A 301 1.24 -0.81 -18.82
CA ALA A 301 0.65 0.34 -18.15
C ALA A 301 1.76 1.27 -17.62
N PRO A 302 1.59 2.60 -17.66
CA PRO A 302 2.50 3.51 -16.98
C PRO A 302 2.57 3.16 -15.50
N LEU A 303 3.70 3.48 -14.87
CA LEU A 303 3.86 3.39 -13.43
C LEU A 303 2.80 4.23 -12.73
N SER A 304 2.27 3.69 -11.62
CA SER A 304 1.35 4.44 -10.76
C SER A 304 2.04 5.73 -10.32
N ARG A 305 1.35 6.85 -10.53
CA ARG A 305 1.83 8.18 -10.16
C ARG A 305 1.42 8.60 -8.75
N TYR A 306 0.91 7.66 -7.94
CA TYR A 306 0.50 7.91 -6.56
C TYR A 306 1.61 8.61 -5.77
N GLY A 307 1.32 9.83 -5.31
CA GLY A 307 2.23 10.63 -4.50
C GLY A 307 3.43 11.22 -5.25
N TRP A 308 3.52 11.09 -6.57
CA TRP A 308 4.63 11.69 -7.33
C TRP A 308 4.67 13.20 -7.11
N SER A 309 5.87 13.75 -7.07
CA SER A 309 6.08 15.19 -6.94
C SER A 309 7.07 15.65 -7.99
N ALA A 310 6.85 16.84 -8.54
CA ALA A 310 7.74 17.43 -9.53
C ALA A 310 8.33 18.75 -9.00
N THR A 311 9.62 18.97 -9.28
CA THR A 311 10.32 20.23 -9.06
C THR A 311 10.97 20.67 -10.37
N ALA A 312 11.25 21.96 -10.53
CA ALA A 312 11.96 22.47 -11.69
C ALA A 312 13.16 23.33 -11.29
N SER A 313 14.17 23.41 -12.17
CA SER A 313 15.27 24.37 -12.02
C SER A 313 14.79 25.82 -12.11
N ASP A 314 13.70 26.03 -12.86
CA ASP A 314 13.05 27.30 -13.12
C ASP A 314 11.59 27.05 -13.56
N GLU A 315 10.69 27.94 -13.17
CA GLU A 315 9.27 27.85 -13.53
C GLU A 315 8.59 29.23 -13.54
N ASP A 316 7.61 29.37 -14.41
CA ASP A 316 6.64 30.47 -14.42
C ASP A 316 5.59 30.24 -13.31
N SER A 317 5.24 31.27 -12.54
CA SER A 317 4.30 31.16 -11.42
C SER A 317 2.89 30.73 -11.85
N ALA A 318 2.52 30.95 -13.12
CA ALA A 318 1.26 30.46 -13.68
C ALA A 318 1.32 28.99 -14.17
N ASN A 319 2.52 28.42 -14.28
CA ASN A 319 2.78 27.12 -14.91
C ASN A 319 3.82 26.29 -14.13
N PRO A 320 3.55 25.93 -12.86
CA PRO A 320 4.49 25.25 -11.97
C PRO A 320 4.78 23.80 -12.37
N ALA A 321 5.89 23.24 -11.87
CA ALA A 321 6.34 21.87 -12.17
C ALA A 321 5.32 20.81 -11.77
N ALA A 322 4.53 21.06 -10.71
CA ALA A 322 3.48 20.17 -10.24
C ALA A 322 2.44 19.84 -11.32
N ASN A 323 2.22 20.74 -12.28
CA ASN A 323 1.28 20.51 -13.40
C ASN A 323 1.69 19.31 -14.26
N ILE A 324 2.97 18.93 -14.28
CA ILE A 324 3.44 17.82 -15.11
C ILE A 324 3.02 16.45 -14.56
N VAL A 325 2.50 16.36 -13.34
CA VAL A 325 2.08 15.11 -12.69
C VAL A 325 0.64 15.17 -12.15
N ASP A 326 -0.14 16.19 -12.50
CA ASP A 326 -1.46 16.45 -11.90
C ASP A 326 -2.61 15.67 -12.57
N GLY A 327 -2.37 15.04 -13.71
CA GLY A 327 -3.35 14.25 -14.44
C GLY A 327 -4.29 15.09 -15.32
N ARG A 328 -3.99 16.38 -15.51
CA ARG A 328 -4.81 17.33 -16.26
C ARG A 328 -4.07 17.77 -17.52
N GLN A 329 -4.61 17.41 -18.68
CA GLN A 329 -3.99 17.77 -19.97
C GLN A 329 -4.17 19.25 -20.35
N ASP A 330 -4.97 20.01 -19.61
CA ASP A 330 -5.23 21.43 -19.81
C ASP A 330 -4.26 22.36 -19.05
N THR A 331 -3.50 21.82 -18.09
CA THR A 331 -2.43 22.52 -17.35
C THR A 331 -1.05 22.18 -17.96
N VAL A 332 -0.06 23.07 -17.78
CA VAL A 332 1.32 22.85 -18.27
C VAL A 332 2.35 23.33 -17.26
N TRP A 333 3.52 22.68 -17.24
CA TRP A 333 4.74 23.28 -16.71
C TRP A 333 5.45 24.07 -17.81
N ARG A 334 6.03 25.23 -17.45
CA ARG A 334 6.80 26.08 -18.35
C ARG A 334 7.98 26.74 -17.62
N GLY A 335 9.17 26.68 -18.23
CA GLY A 335 10.37 27.43 -17.78
C GLY A 335 10.27 28.94 -18.06
N ARG A 336 11.01 29.79 -17.31
CA ARG A 336 10.88 31.26 -17.42
C ARG A 336 11.45 31.78 -18.76
N ARG A 337 10.64 32.49 -19.57
CA ARG A 337 11.13 33.15 -20.81
C ARG A 337 11.82 34.49 -20.50
N GLY A 338 12.96 34.74 -21.14
CA GLY A 338 13.46 36.11 -21.37
C GLY A 338 14.53 36.64 -20.40
N GLN A 339 15.20 35.80 -19.62
CA GLN A 339 16.50 36.19 -19.06
C GLN A 339 17.59 35.40 -19.76
N HIS A 340 18.57 36.11 -20.32
CA HIS A 340 19.83 35.56 -20.80
C HIS A 340 20.59 34.88 -19.64
N SER A 341 20.10 33.74 -19.17
CA SER A 341 20.87 32.84 -18.33
C SER A 341 21.38 31.73 -19.24
N SER A 342 22.66 31.42 -19.14
CA SER A 342 23.31 30.26 -19.75
C SER A 342 22.81 28.93 -19.16
N GLN A 343 21.65 28.92 -18.50
CA GLN A 343 21.19 27.85 -17.64
C GLN A 343 20.03 27.11 -18.32
N LEU A 344 20.27 25.84 -18.63
CA LEU A 344 19.30 24.94 -19.23
C LEU A 344 18.14 24.65 -18.28
N SER A 345 16.90 24.82 -18.73
CA SER A 345 15.70 24.48 -17.95
C SER A 345 15.51 22.96 -17.84
N SER A 346 15.15 22.50 -16.64
CA SER A 346 14.91 21.10 -16.33
C SER A 346 13.77 20.95 -15.33
N PHE A 347 13.08 19.81 -15.38
CA PHE A 347 12.19 19.36 -14.32
C PHE A 347 12.61 17.98 -13.83
N THR A 348 12.38 17.72 -12.54
CA THR A 348 12.67 16.46 -11.87
C THR A 348 11.39 15.91 -11.27
N VAL A 349 11.07 14.66 -11.58
CA VAL A 349 9.91 13.93 -11.04
C VAL A 349 10.40 12.88 -10.05
N ASP A 350 9.93 12.93 -8.81
CA ASP A 350 10.08 11.88 -7.79
C ASP A 350 8.94 10.88 -7.93
N LEU A 351 9.27 9.65 -8.31
CA LEU A 351 8.36 8.53 -8.51
C LEU A 351 7.91 7.87 -7.18
N LYS A 352 8.45 8.34 -6.03
CA LYS A 352 8.24 7.85 -4.64
C LYS A 352 8.59 6.39 -4.35
N ARG A 353 8.74 5.57 -5.39
CA ARG A 353 9.18 4.18 -5.34
C ARG A 353 10.39 4.01 -6.25
N GLU A 354 11.45 3.44 -5.70
CA GLU A 354 12.58 2.96 -6.48
C GLU A 354 12.17 1.70 -7.27
N GLN A 355 12.27 1.76 -8.60
CA GLN A 355 11.90 0.66 -9.49
C GLN A 355 12.54 0.80 -10.88
N PRO A 356 12.65 -0.30 -11.66
CA PRO A 356 13.14 -0.23 -13.04
C PRO A 356 12.20 0.58 -13.95
N VAL A 357 12.72 1.58 -14.65
CA VAL A 357 11.95 2.42 -15.59
C VAL A 357 12.46 2.22 -17.01
N SER A 358 11.61 1.74 -17.92
CA SER A 358 11.98 1.43 -19.31
C SER A 358 11.89 2.64 -20.24
N SER A 359 10.96 3.54 -20.00
CA SER A 359 10.71 4.69 -20.86
C SER A 359 9.98 5.79 -20.10
N ILE A 360 10.08 7.00 -20.64
CA ILE A 360 9.29 8.14 -20.21
C ILE A 360 8.53 8.71 -21.39
N VAL A 361 7.39 9.32 -21.08
CA VAL A 361 6.54 10.01 -22.03
C VAL A 361 6.20 11.39 -21.48
N LEU A 362 6.34 12.40 -22.33
CA LEU A 362 5.92 13.76 -22.08
C LEU A 362 4.82 14.12 -23.10
N ALA A 363 3.58 14.30 -22.63
CA ALA A 363 2.48 14.73 -23.47
C ALA A 363 2.41 16.27 -23.52
N PRO A 364 2.33 16.89 -24.70
CA PRO A 364 2.20 18.34 -24.81
C PRO A 364 0.74 18.80 -24.95
N ARG A 365 0.50 20.09 -24.65
CA ARG A 365 -0.57 20.89 -25.28
C ARG A 365 0.04 21.60 -26.50
N ASN A 366 -0.72 21.70 -27.59
CA ASN A 366 -0.26 22.27 -28.85
C ASN A 366 0.23 23.74 -28.73
N PRO A 367 1.46 24.12 -29.16
CA PRO A 367 2.66 23.32 -29.37
C PRO A 367 3.69 23.50 -28.23
N GLY A 368 3.85 22.49 -27.40
CA GLY A 368 4.91 22.41 -26.39
C GLY A 368 6.27 22.18 -27.04
N ARG A 369 7.26 23.00 -26.64
CA ARG A 369 8.53 23.17 -27.33
C ARG A 369 9.64 22.46 -26.54
N VAL A 370 10.18 21.34 -27.02
CA VAL A 370 11.43 20.77 -26.48
C VAL A 370 12.25 20.31 -27.68
N ALA A 371 13.12 21.17 -28.20
CA ALA A 371 13.85 20.85 -29.42
C ALA A 371 14.90 19.76 -29.17
N ASN A 372 15.75 19.92 -28.15
CA ASN A 372 16.79 18.96 -27.77
C ASN A 372 16.67 18.62 -26.29
N TYR A 373 16.79 17.34 -25.93
CA TYR A 373 16.61 16.87 -24.55
C TYR A 373 17.71 15.91 -24.10
N SER A 374 17.89 15.85 -22.78
CA SER A 374 18.61 14.78 -22.08
C SER A 374 17.81 14.33 -20.86
N VAL A 375 17.83 13.04 -20.57
CA VAL A 375 17.15 12.42 -19.43
C VAL A 375 18.19 11.77 -18.54
N ALA A 376 18.23 12.16 -17.27
CA ALA A 376 19.06 11.53 -16.25
C ALA A 376 18.17 10.97 -15.14
N VAL A 377 18.65 9.95 -14.42
CA VAL A 377 17.90 9.30 -13.33
C VAL A 377 18.72 9.26 -12.04
N SER A 378 18.03 9.11 -10.91
CA SER A 378 18.61 9.04 -9.57
C SER A 378 17.74 8.18 -8.64
N THR A 379 18.31 7.64 -7.56
CA THR A 379 17.59 6.96 -6.46
C THR A 379 17.45 7.84 -5.21
N ASP A 380 18.31 8.86 -5.04
CA ASP A 380 18.39 9.72 -3.86
C ASP A 380 17.86 11.15 -4.09
N GLY A 381 17.68 11.56 -5.35
CA GLY A 381 17.16 12.86 -5.74
C GLY A 381 18.20 13.98 -5.75
N THR A 382 19.45 13.69 -5.38
CA THR A 382 20.55 14.66 -5.31
C THR A 382 21.67 14.31 -6.29
N THR A 383 22.00 13.03 -6.43
CA THR A 383 23.04 12.52 -7.32
C THR A 383 22.42 11.93 -8.58
N PHE A 384 22.67 12.53 -9.74
CA PHE A 384 22.23 11.95 -11.02
C PHE A 384 23.42 11.55 -11.87
N GLY A 385 23.35 10.36 -12.44
CA GLY A 385 24.37 9.82 -13.33
C GLY A 385 24.38 10.49 -14.71
N THR A 386 25.16 9.91 -15.63
CA THR A 386 25.16 10.32 -17.04
C THR A 386 23.76 10.15 -17.66
N PRO A 387 23.36 11.00 -18.63
CA PRO A 387 22.05 10.87 -19.25
C PRO A 387 21.81 9.48 -19.85
N VAL A 388 20.70 8.87 -19.46
CA VAL A 388 20.24 7.55 -19.91
C VAL A 388 19.39 7.63 -21.19
N ALA A 389 19.01 8.83 -21.61
CA ALA A 389 18.47 9.10 -22.95
C ALA A 389 18.85 10.52 -23.39
N THR A 390 19.11 10.71 -24.69
CA THR A 390 19.30 12.02 -25.32
C THR A 390 18.68 12.01 -26.71
N GLY A 391 18.28 13.17 -27.23
CA GLY A 391 17.76 13.25 -28.59
C GLY A 391 17.14 14.61 -28.93
N THR A 392 16.50 14.65 -30.09
CA THR A 392 15.76 15.81 -30.59
C THR A 392 14.29 15.42 -30.71
N TRP A 393 13.40 16.23 -30.17
CA TRP A 393 11.96 16.08 -30.31
C TRP A 393 11.44 17.15 -31.29
N SER A 394 10.59 16.75 -32.23
CA SER A 394 10.00 17.64 -33.23
C SER A 394 9.06 18.68 -32.59
N ASP A 395 9.02 19.90 -33.13
CA ASP A 395 8.12 20.97 -32.66
C ASP A 395 6.76 20.88 -33.37
N ASP A 396 6.00 19.84 -33.06
CA ASP A 396 4.79 19.43 -33.80
C ASP A 396 3.56 19.15 -32.90
N GLY A 397 3.66 19.42 -31.59
CA GLY A 397 2.59 19.15 -30.64
C GLY A 397 2.30 17.66 -30.42
N LEU A 398 3.18 16.75 -30.86
CA LEU A 398 3.04 15.32 -30.63
C LEU A 398 3.62 14.87 -29.28
N VAL A 399 3.09 13.77 -28.76
CA VAL A 399 3.62 13.08 -27.58
C VAL A 399 5.11 12.77 -27.77
N LYS A 400 5.90 13.09 -26.76
CA LYS A 400 7.35 12.95 -26.76
C LYS A 400 7.75 11.75 -25.94
N THR A 401 8.52 10.85 -26.53
CA THR A 401 8.94 9.60 -25.86
C THR A 401 10.46 9.53 -25.81
N ALA A 402 10.98 9.10 -24.66
CA ALA A 402 12.38 8.70 -24.51
C ALA A 402 12.46 7.32 -23.89
N VAL A 403 13.08 6.38 -24.59
CA VAL A 403 13.42 5.05 -24.05
C VAL A 403 14.67 5.21 -23.19
N LEU A 404 14.61 4.75 -21.93
CA LEU A 404 15.73 4.85 -21.02
C LEU A 404 16.69 3.68 -21.24
N LYS A 405 17.95 3.98 -21.56
CA LYS A 405 18.97 2.96 -21.81
C LYS A 405 19.15 2.08 -20.56
N GLY A 406 18.92 0.77 -20.72
CA GLY A 406 19.17 -0.24 -19.68
C GLY A 406 18.10 -0.38 -18.59
N ALA A 407 16.95 0.29 -18.73
CA ALA A 407 15.86 0.26 -17.75
C ALA A 407 16.33 0.49 -16.28
N PRO A 408 17.02 1.62 -16.00
CA PRO A 408 17.70 1.83 -14.72
C PRO A 408 16.73 1.79 -13.54
N ASN A 409 17.20 1.27 -12.40
CA ASN A 409 16.47 1.40 -11.15
C ASN A 409 16.40 2.88 -10.77
N THR A 410 15.19 3.40 -10.68
CA THR A 410 14.92 4.84 -10.73
C THR A 410 13.89 5.19 -9.68
N ARG A 411 14.18 6.23 -8.90
CA ARG A 411 13.18 6.93 -8.09
C ARG A 411 12.96 8.36 -8.60
N PHE A 412 13.98 9.02 -9.13
CA PHE A 412 13.88 10.38 -9.64
C PHE A 412 14.25 10.41 -11.12
N VAL A 413 13.43 11.05 -11.94
CA VAL A 413 13.72 11.29 -13.36
C VAL A 413 13.89 12.78 -13.57
N ARG A 414 15.03 13.20 -14.12
CA ARG A 414 15.28 14.58 -14.52
C ARG A 414 15.33 14.68 -16.03
N VAL A 415 14.50 15.56 -16.58
CA VAL A 415 14.49 15.90 -18.01
C VAL A 415 15.01 17.32 -18.16
N THR A 416 16.09 17.47 -18.93
CA THR A 416 16.75 18.74 -19.19
C THR A 416 16.64 19.08 -20.67
N SER A 417 16.13 20.27 -20.99
CA SER A 417 16.21 20.80 -22.34
C SER A 417 17.56 21.41 -22.58
N THR A 418 18.12 21.20 -23.78
CA THR A 418 19.37 21.86 -24.21
C THR A 418 19.12 23.02 -25.19
N ALA A 419 17.87 23.53 -25.27
CA ALA A 419 17.46 24.67 -26.09
C ALA A 419 16.54 25.66 -25.35
N GLU A 420 16.44 26.91 -25.82
CA GLU A 420 15.67 27.98 -25.17
C GLU A 420 14.15 27.77 -25.27
N ALA A 421 13.54 27.56 -24.09
CA ALA A 421 12.12 27.34 -23.76
C ALA A 421 11.64 25.87 -23.83
N VAL A 422 11.03 25.42 -22.72
CA VAL A 422 10.49 24.08 -22.47
C VAL A 422 9.08 24.18 -21.93
N GLU A 423 8.15 23.44 -22.53
CA GLU A 423 6.76 23.35 -22.07
C GLU A 423 6.29 21.89 -22.14
N GLY A 424 5.68 21.40 -21.06
CA GLY A 424 5.17 20.03 -20.96
C GLY A 424 3.89 19.96 -20.16
N ALA A 425 2.89 19.22 -20.65
CA ALA A 425 1.59 19.09 -19.96
C ALA A 425 1.61 17.93 -18.97
N GLU A 426 2.01 16.74 -19.40
CA GLU A 426 1.94 15.54 -18.54
C GLU A 426 3.15 14.63 -18.72
N PHE A 427 3.71 14.15 -17.61
CA PHE A 427 4.82 13.21 -17.54
C PHE A 427 4.36 11.82 -17.07
N TYR A 428 4.80 10.80 -17.79
CA TYR A 428 4.60 9.39 -17.48
C TYR A 428 5.94 8.67 -17.50
N ALA A 429 6.15 7.74 -16.57
CA ALA A 429 7.22 6.76 -16.65
C ALA A 429 6.61 5.36 -16.75
N TYR A 430 7.25 4.45 -17.47
CA TYR A 430 6.75 3.09 -17.69
C TYR A 430 7.66 2.10 -16.99
N ALA A 431 7.04 1.12 -16.33
CA ALA A 431 7.77 0.02 -15.75
C ALA A 431 8.38 -0.79 -16.88
N ALA A 432 9.63 -1.21 -16.72
CA ALA A 432 10.01 -2.45 -17.38
C ALA A 432 9.13 -3.58 -16.80
N ILE A 433 8.91 -4.68 -17.54
CA ILE A 433 8.62 -5.95 -16.84
C ILE A 433 9.70 -6.06 -15.77
N ASP A 434 9.34 -6.24 -14.51
CA ASP A 434 10.38 -6.31 -13.47
C ASP A 434 11.22 -7.55 -13.79
N PRO A 435 12.56 -7.44 -14.00
CA PRO A 435 13.40 -8.61 -14.19
C PRO A 435 13.20 -9.64 -13.07
N ALA A 436 12.89 -9.20 -11.84
CA ALA A 436 12.58 -10.06 -10.69
C ALA A 436 11.20 -10.75 -10.76
N SER A 437 10.31 -10.30 -11.66
CA SER A 437 9.00 -10.91 -11.95
C SER A 437 9.03 -11.87 -13.14
N THR A 438 10.23 -12.23 -13.62
CA THR A 438 10.42 -13.18 -14.74
C THR A 438 11.27 -14.37 -14.32
N ALA A 439 11.00 -15.53 -14.90
CA ALA A 439 11.79 -16.74 -14.72
C ALA A 439 12.40 -17.20 -16.05
N ALA A 440 13.59 -17.78 -16.01
CA ALA A 440 14.17 -18.43 -17.20
C ALA A 440 13.38 -19.72 -17.51
N LEU A 441 13.04 -19.91 -18.77
CA LEU A 441 12.49 -21.18 -19.24
C LEU A 441 13.57 -22.26 -19.23
N ASP A 442 13.19 -23.48 -18.89
CA ASP A 442 14.06 -24.65 -19.04
C ASP A 442 14.41 -24.84 -20.52
N ARG A 443 15.71 -24.86 -20.81
CA ARG A 443 16.29 -24.96 -22.16
C ARG A 443 16.60 -26.40 -22.58
N THR A 444 16.29 -27.38 -21.73
CA THR A 444 16.52 -28.80 -22.02
C THR A 444 15.84 -29.19 -23.34
N GLY A 445 16.62 -29.71 -24.29
CA GLY A 445 16.14 -30.14 -25.61
C GLY A 445 15.96 -29.03 -26.65
N TRP A 446 16.33 -27.78 -26.34
CA TRP A 446 16.29 -26.68 -27.30
C TRP A 446 17.42 -26.79 -28.32
N SER A 447 17.28 -26.06 -29.44
CA SER A 447 18.34 -25.91 -30.43
C SER A 447 18.51 -24.45 -30.81
N ALA A 448 19.74 -24.06 -31.13
CA ALA A 448 20.05 -22.71 -31.62
C ALA A 448 20.63 -22.76 -33.04
N SER A 449 20.38 -21.69 -33.80
CA SER A 449 20.95 -21.46 -35.13
C SER A 449 21.33 -19.99 -35.25
N ALA A 450 22.36 -19.65 -36.02
CA ALA A 450 22.83 -18.27 -36.15
C ALA A 450 23.02 -17.86 -37.62
N SER A 451 23.20 -16.56 -37.85
CA SER A 451 23.58 -15.98 -39.15
C SER A 451 24.87 -16.59 -39.67
N ASP A 452 25.83 -16.77 -38.77
CA ASP A 452 27.12 -17.41 -38.97
C ASP A 452 27.65 -17.94 -37.63
N GLU A 453 28.75 -18.69 -37.69
CA GLU A 453 29.47 -19.19 -36.55
C GLU A 453 30.95 -19.34 -36.92
N GLU A 454 31.83 -19.28 -35.92
CA GLU A 454 33.24 -19.57 -36.16
C GLU A 454 33.45 -21.03 -36.59
N THR A 455 34.35 -21.23 -37.56
CA THR A 455 34.64 -22.53 -38.19
C THR A 455 36.06 -23.02 -37.96
N ASP A 456 36.92 -22.26 -37.26
CA ASP A 456 38.26 -22.70 -36.90
C ASP A 456 38.20 -23.95 -36.00
N PRO A 457 38.78 -25.09 -36.40
CA PRO A 457 38.72 -26.32 -35.61
C PRO A 457 39.41 -26.23 -34.23
N ARG A 458 40.14 -25.14 -33.96
CA ARG A 458 40.74 -24.84 -32.65
C ARG A 458 39.79 -24.08 -31.71
N TYR A 459 38.69 -23.53 -32.23
CA TYR A 459 37.74 -22.73 -31.48
C TYR A 459 36.29 -23.12 -31.83
N ASP A 460 35.58 -23.72 -30.87
CA ASP A 460 34.16 -24.02 -31.05
C ASP A 460 33.34 -22.74 -30.80
N GLY A 461 32.78 -22.16 -31.87
CA GLY A 461 31.95 -20.95 -31.82
C GLY A 461 30.49 -21.19 -32.22
N ARG A 462 30.01 -22.44 -32.19
CA ARG A 462 28.70 -22.83 -32.70
C ARG A 462 27.55 -22.18 -31.93
N ALA A 463 26.43 -21.93 -32.62
CA ALA A 463 25.24 -21.33 -32.01
C ALA A 463 24.72 -22.10 -30.77
N ALA A 464 24.90 -23.41 -30.74
CA ALA A 464 24.47 -24.28 -29.63
C ALA A 464 25.15 -23.97 -28.29
N LEU A 465 26.35 -23.38 -28.31
CA LEU A 465 27.08 -23.03 -27.10
C LEU A 465 26.44 -21.86 -26.34
N ALA A 466 25.58 -21.07 -26.98
CA ALA A 466 24.85 -19.99 -26.31
C ALA A 466 23.74 -20.50 -25.36
N ILE A 467 23.46 -21.80 -25.35
CA ILE A 467 22.37 -22.41 -24.57
C ILE A 467 22.79 -23.68 -23.82
N ASP A 468 24.08 -23.89 -23.61
CA ASP A 468 24.62 -25.13 -23.03
C ASP A 468 24.65 -25.12 -21.48
N GLY A 469 24.36 -23.97 -20.86
CA GLY A 469 24.25 -23.86 -19.40
C GLY A 469 25.54 -23.46 -18.70
N THR A 470 26.60 -23.09 -19.43
CA THR A 470 27.86 -22.60 -18.85
C THR A 470 28.31 -21.31 -19.54
N ASP A 471 28.91 -20.38 -18.79
CA ASP A 471 29.40 -19.11 -19.33
C ASP A 471 30.87 -19.17 -19.82
N THR A 472 31.45 -20.37 -19.79
CA THR A 472 32.84 -20.65 -20.19
C THR A 472 32.99 -20.98 -21.69
N THR A 473 31.90 -21.30 -22.37
CA THR A 473 31.76 -21.49 -23.83
C THR A 473 30.93 -20.34 -24.40
N MET A 474 30.94 -20.14 -25.73
CA MET A 474 30.11 -19.10 -26.35
C MET A 474 29.83 -19.34 -27.83
N TRP A 475 28.67 -18.90 -28.31
CA TRP A 475 28.51 -18.59 -29.72
C TRP A 475 29.38 -17.40 -30.08
N HIS A 476 30.06 -17.48 -31.22
CA HIS A 476 30.85 -16.38 -31.77
C HIS A 476 30.64 -16.32 -33.29
N SER A 477 30.30 -15.13 -33.81
CA SER A 477 30.23 -14.89 -35.26
C SER A 477 31.60 -15.11 -35.92
N LYS A 478 31.64 -15.43 -37.20
CA LYS A 478 32.90 -15.77 -37.88
C LYS A 478 33.94 -14.65 -37.81
N TRP A 479 35.16 -14.98 -37.40
CA TRP A 479 36.33 -14.11 -37.45
C TRP A 479 37.48 -14.69 -38.28
N THR A 480 37.55 -16.00 -38.48
CA THR A 480 38.59 -16.61 -39.31
C THR A 480 38.35 -16.31 -40.80
N GLY A 481 39.38 -15.79 -41.46
CA GLY A 481 39.30 -15.34 -42.85
C GLY A 481 38.75 -13.92 -42.93
N VAL A 482 37.70 -13.70 -43.74
CA VAL A 482 36.99 -12.42 -43.84
C VAL A 482 35.84 -12.43 -42.84
N PRO A 483 35.83 -11.56 -41.80
CA PRO A 483 34.73 -11.48 -40.85
C PRO A 483 33.41 -11.13 -41.54
N ALA A 484 32.32 -11.77 -41.14
CA ALA A 484 31.00 -11.43 -41.65
C ALA A 484 30.54 -10.07 -41.08
N PRO A 485 29.93 -9.19 -41.89
CA PRO A 485 29.45 -7.89 -41.43
C PRO A 485 28.20 -8.05 -40.54
N LEU A 486 28.00 -7.11 -39.62
CA LEU A 486 26.72 -6.93 -38.91
C LEU A 486 25.60 -6.58 -39.93
N PRO A 487 24.32 -6.89 -39.63
CA PRO A 487 23.83 -7.45 -38.38
C PRO A 487 23.95 -8.98 -38.28
N HIS A 488 24.32 -9.47 -37.09
CA HIS A 488 24.31 -10.90 -36.76
C HIS A 488 23.02 -11.28 -36.04
N TRP A 489 22.57 -12.52 -36.19
CA TRP A 489 21.40 -13.01 -35.46
C TRP A 489 21.60 -14.41 -34.92
N ILE A 490 20.96 -14.70 -33.78
CA ILE A 490 20.78 -16.05 -33.25
C ILE A 490 19.29 -16.32 -33.05
N THR A 491 18.84 -17.52 -33.43
CA THR A 491 17.46 -17.99 -33.29
C THR A 491 17.45 -19.23 -32.40
N LEU A 492 16.65 -19.18 -31.33
CA LEU A 492 16.40 -20.29 -30.42
C LEU A 492 15.08 -20.97 -30.80
N ASP A 493 15.09 -22.29 -30.99
CA ASP A 493 13.90 -23.13 -31.14
C ASP A 493 13.61 -23.86 -29.83
N MET A 494 12.54 -23.43 -29.16
CA MET A 494 12.10 -23.98 -27.87
C MET A 494 11.30 -25.29 -28.02
N LYS A 495 11.16 -25.81 -29.24
CA LYS A 495 10.42 -27.02 -29.65
C LYS A 495 8.90 -26.99 -29.49
N ALA A 496 8.37 -26.17 -28.59
CA ALA A 496 6.95 -25.91 -28.43
C ALA A 496 6.70 -24.43 -28.18
N ALA A 497 5.48 -23.97 -28.45
CA ALA A 497 5.08 -22.61 -28.08
C ALA A 497 5.10 -22.46 -26.55
N LYS A 498 5.73 -21.40 -26.07
CA LYS A 498 5.85 -21.01 -24.66
C LYS A 498 5.43 -19.55 -24.52
N THR A 499 5.04 -19.15 -23.32
CA THR A 499 4.83 -17.74 -22.99
C THR A 499 6.18 -17.06 -22.79
N VAL A 500 6.53 -16.12 -23.66
CA VAL A 500 7.80 -15.38 -23.68
C VAL A 500 7.57 -13.97 -23.15
N ALA A 501 8.31 -13.59 -22.12
CA ALA A 501 8.34 -12.25 -21.52
C ALA A 501 9.65 -11.48 -21.80
N GLY A 502 10.68 -12.13 -22.35
CA GLY A 502 11.96 -11.46 -22.64
C GLY A 502 13.08 -12.43 -22.94
N ILE A 503 14.30 -11.90 -23.00
CA ILE A 503 15.55 -12.65 -22.95
C ILE A 503 16.52 -12.04 -21.94
N ARG A 504 17.42 -12.86 -21.41
CA ARG A 504 18.60 -12.43 -20.65
C ARG A 504 19.85 -13.02 -21.30
N VAL A 505 20.78 -12.16 -21.68
CA VAL A 505 22.04 -12.49 -22.36
C VAL A 505 23.18 -12.23 -21.38
N GLN A 506 24.04 -13.22 -21.18
CA GLN A 506 25.33 -13.06 -20.52
C GLN A 506 26.36 -12.64 -21.56
N PRO A 507 26.92 -11.43 -21.51
CA PRO A 507 28.03 -11.04 -22.37
C PRO A 507 29.32 -11.72 -21.93
N ARG A 508 30.29 -11.80 -22.85
CA ARG A 508 31.64 -12.31 -22.57
C ARG A 508 32.29 -11.58 -21.39
N GLY A 509 32.68 -12.36 -20.37
CA GLY A 509 33.26 -11.90 -19.11
C GLY A 509 34.66 -12.45 -18.87
N ASP A 510 35.69 -11.71 -19.26
CA ASP A 510 37.10 -12.04 -19.02
C ASP A 510 37.93 -10.79 -18.71
N GLY A 511 37.55 -10.07 -17.64
CA GLY A 511 38.43 -9.23 -16.80
C GLY A 511 39.23 -8.07 -17.43
N MET A 512 39.21 -7.88 -18.75
CA MET A 512 39.96 -6.83 -19.45
C MET A 512 39.04 -6.02 -20.35
N SER A 513 39.13 -4.69 -20.25
CA SER A 513 38.59 -3.78 -21.27
C SER A 513 39.37 -3.96 -22.57
N GLY A 514 38.80 -4.67 -23.55
CA GLY A 514 39.47 -4.91 -24.84
C GLY A 514 38.84 -5.97 -25.75
N TRP A 515 37.96 -6.84 -25.24
CA TRP A 515 37.39 -7.94 -26.03
C TRP A 515 36.14 -7.53 -26.82
N ASN A 516 36.08 -7.97 -28.07
CA ASN A 516 35.06 -7.69 -29.08
C ASN A 516 33.81 -8.57 -28.95
N GLY A 517 32.73 -8.16 -29.61
CA GLY A 517 31.54 -8.99 -29.81
C GLY A 517 30.39 -8.75 -28.84
N ARG A 518 30.50 -7.77 -27.93
CA ARG A 518 29.37 -7.42 -27.05
C ARG A 518 28.30 -6.70 -27.86
N ILE A 519 27.05 -7.11 -27.69
CA ILE A 519 25.92 -6.57 -28.45
C ILE A 519 25.61 -5.15 -27.98
N GLY A 520 25.61 -4.19 -28.91
CA GLY A 520 25.19 -2.81 -28.70
C GLY A 520 23.69 -2.64 -28.98
N GLN A 521 23.35 -2.10 -30.13
CA GLN A 521 21.97 -2.03 -30.61
C GLN A 521 21.47 -3.43 -30.96
N TYR A 522 20.23 -3.75 -30.58
CA TYR A 522 19.62 -5.06 -30.83
C TYR A 522 18.15 -4.95 -31.24
N GLN A 523 17.67 -6.00 -31.90
CA GLN A 523 16.24 -6.28 -32.10
C GLN A 523 15.92 -7.71 -31.63
N LEU A 524 14.77 -7.88 -31.00
CA LEU A 524 14.21 -9.16 -30.60
C LEU A 524 12.93 -9.41 -31.39
N ARG A 525 12.84 -10.56 -32.05
CA ARG A 525 11.65 -11.01 -32.78
C ARG A 525 11.24 -12.39 -32.30
N VAL A 526 9.98 -12.74 -32.54
CA VAL A 526 9.43 -14.06 -32.17
C VAL A 526 8.65 -14.66 -33.32
N SER A 527 8.53 -15.99 -33.33
CA SER A 527 7.78 -16.72 -34.35
C SER A 527 7.18 -18.01 -33.79
N ASN A 528 6.11 -18.51 -34.40
CA ASN A 528 5.57 -19.85 -34.13
C ASN A 528 5.98 -20.88 -35.20
N ASP A 529 6.42 -20.44 -36.39
CA ASP A 529 6.78 -21.31 -37.52
C ASP A 529 8.27 -21.32 -37.84
N GLY A 530 9.06 -20.40 -37.24
CA GLY A 530 10.50 -20.30 -37.46
C GLY A 530 10.90 -19.65 -38.78
N VAL A 531 9.92 -19.13 -39.54
CA VAL A 531 10.12 -18.49 -40.84
C VAL A 531 9.62 -17.04 -40.80
N ASN A 532 8.41 -16.82 -40.28
CA ASN A 532 7.77 -15.52 -40.21
C ASN A 532 7.94 -14.91 -38.81
N PHE A 533 8.79 -13.90 -38.69
CA PHE A 533 9.17 -13.30 -37.40
C PHE A 533 8.46 -11.98 -37.07
N GLY A 534 7.61 -11.46 -37.96
CA GLY A 534 6.89 -10.20 -37.75
C GLY A 534 7.81 -9.02 -37.42
N ASP A 535 7.26 -7.95 -36.86
CA ASP A 535 8.02 -6.79 -36.37
C ASP A 535 8.75 -7.10 -35.04
N PRO A 536 9.83 -6.35 -34.69
CA PRO A 536 10.50 -6.50 -33.41
C PRO A 536 9.54 -6.35 -32.22
N VAL A 537 9.55 -7.33 -31.32
CA VAL A 537 8.80 -7.30 -30.06
C VAL A 537 9.56 -6.60 -28.93
N ALA A 538 10.87 -6.44 -29.09
CA ALA A 538 11.69 -5.53 -28.29
C ALA A 538 12.88 -5.04 -29.14
N ALA A 539 13.40 -3.85 -28.82
CA ALA A 539 14.63 -3.32 -29.41
C ALA A 539 15.27 -2.35 -28.42
N GLY A 540 16.58 -2.18 -28.48
CA GLY A 540 17.28 -1.29 -27.57
C GLY A 540 18.78 -1.25 -27.81
N THR A 541 19.49 -0.63 -26.88
CA THR A 541 20.96 -0.56 -26.87
C THR A 541 21.48 -1.00 -25.51
N TRP A 542 22.29 -2.05 -25.46
CA TRP A 542 22.96 -2.45 -24.22
C TRP A 542 24.29 -1.69 -24.02
N PRO A 543 24.69 -1.42 -22.76
CA PRO A 543 26.00 -0.84 -22.46
C PRO A 543 27.14 -1.85 -22.70
N ASP A 544 28.35 -1.35 -22.97
CA ASP A 544 29.55 -2.18 -23.12
C ASP A 544 30.06 -2.69 -21.75
N THR A 545 29.36 -3.65 -21.16
CA THR A 545 29.75 -4.28 -19.88
C THR A 545 29.69 -5.81 -19.97
N SER A 546 30.35 -6.49 -19.04
CA SER A 546 30.26 -7.95 -18.86
C SER A 546 29.07 -8.37 -17.98
N SER A 547 28.28 -7.43 -17.48
CA SER A 547 27.10 -7.75 -16.67
C SER A 547 25.99 -8.33 -17.54
N PRO A 548 25.16 -9.27 -17.03
CA PRO A 548 24.00 -9.78 -17.75
C PRO A 548 23.12 -8.64 -18.29
N GLN A 549 22.75 -8.75 -19.56
CA GLN A 549 21.90 -7.82 -20.26
C GLN A 549 20.50 -8.42 -20.43
N THR A 550 19.46 -7.66 -20.15
CA THR A 550 18.07 -8.14 -20.29
C THR A 550 17.36 -7.32 -21.36
N ALA A 551 16.59 -8.01 -22.22
CA ALA A 551 15.65 -7.40 -23.14
C ALA A 551 14.27 -7.97 -22.85
N LEU A 552 13.43 -7.20 -22.17
CA LEU A 552 12.09 -7.61 -21.82
C LEU A 552 11.10 -7.18 -22.90
N LEU A 553 10.10 -8.02 -23.13
CA LEU A 553 8.97 -7.66 -23.97
C LEU A 553 8.07 -6.67 -23.23
N THR A 554 7.26 -5.99 -24.00
CA THR A 554 6.23 -5.06 -23.55
C THR A 554 4.98 -5.77 -23.04
N SER A 555 4.74 -7.00 -23.52
CA SER A 555 3.71 -7.92 -23.04
C SER A 555 4.16 -9.36 -23.34
N SER A 556 3.69 -10.34 -22.55
CA SER A 556 4.07 -11.72 -22.82
C SER A 556 3.39 -12.25 -24.07
N VAL A 557 4.15 -12.91 -24.95
CA VAL A 557 3.66 -13.46 -26.23
C VAL A 557 3.82 -14.98 -26.25
N SER A 558 2.88 -15.68 -26.88
CA SER A 558 3.04 -17.11 -27.14
C SER A 558 3.89 -17.32 -28.39
N ALA A 559 5.07 -17.90 -28.24
CA ALA A 559 6.02 -18.12 -29.34
C ALA A 559 6.78 -19.43 -29.16
N ARG A 560 7.23 -20.04 -30.25
CA ARG A 560 8.14 -21.20 -30.25
C ARG A 560 9.59 -20.80 -30.55
N TYR A 561 9.79 -19.79 -31.39
CA TYR A 561 11.08 -19.31 -31.83
C TYR A 561 11.33 -17.90 -31.33
N VAL A 562 12.54 -17.64 -30.84
CA VAL A 562 13.00 -16.31 -30.40
C VAL A 562 14.27 -15.96 -31.14
N ARG A 563 14.30 -14.82 -31.85
CA ARG A 563 15.47 -14.33 -32.60
C ARG A 563 15.99 -13.03 -32.01
N LEU A 564 17.24 -13.04 -31.57
CA LEU A 564 18.00 -11.86 -31.21
C LEU A 564 18.89 -11.46 -32.39
N THR A 565 18.76 -10.22 -32.85
CA THR A 565 19.60 -9.62 -33.89
C THR A 565 20.45 -8.54 -33.28
N ALA A 566 21.77 -8.68 -33.35
CA ALA A 566 22.75 -7.66 -33.01
C ALA A 566 22.96 -6.72 -34.21
N LEU A 567 22.58 -5.46 -34.06
CA LEU A 567 22.72 -4.42 -35.08
C LEU A 567 24.08 -3.70 -35.01
N THR A 568 24.61 -3.52 -33.80
CA THR A 568 25.93 -2.92 -33.56
C THR A 568 26.71 -3.69 -32.50
N GLU A 569 28.03 -3.52 -32.50
CA GLU A 569 28.92 -3.95 -31.40
C GLU A 569 29.06 -2.79 -30.40
N ALA A 570 28.93 -3.07 -29.11
CA ALA A 570 28.79 -2.06 -28.05
C ALA A 570 30.02 -1.18 -27.84
N GLY A 571 31.22 -1.70 -28.11
CA GLY A 571 32.50 -1.00 -27.99
C GLY A 571 33.03 -0.47 -29.32
N ASN A 572 32.27 -0.62 -30.42
CA ASN A 572 32.71 -0.31 -31.78
C ASN A 572 34.05 -0.97 -32.17
N ARG A 573 34.28 -2.20 -31.70
CA ARG A 573 35.57 -2.91 -31.88
C ARG A 573 35.66 -3.68 -33.19
N GLY A 574 34.55 -3.90 -33.88
CA GLY A 574 34.50 -4.59 -35.17
C GLY A 574 33.15 -5.29 -35.37
N PRO A 575 32.99 -6.08 -36.45
CA PRO A 575 31.68 -6.59 -36.87
C PRO A 575 31.28 -7.88 -36.14
N TRP A 576 31.83 -8.16 -34.95
CA TRP A 576 31.65 -9.45 -34.30
C TRP A 576 30.46 -9.44 -33.32
N THR A 577 29.94 -10.61 -33.00
CA THR A 577 28.95 -10.82 -31.95
C THR A 577 29.27 -12.11 -31.20
N THR A 578 29.20 -12.06 -29.86
CA THR A 578 29.41 -13.19 -28.96
C THR A 578 28.29 -13.30 -27.96
N ILE A 579 27.88 -14.54 -27.66
CA ILE A 579 26.92 -14.85 -26.60
C ILE A 579 27.41 -16.11 -25.89
N PRO A 580 28.03 -15.96 -24.71
CA PRO A 580 28.23 -17.07 -23.79
C PRO A 580 26.94 -17.78 -23.44
N GLU A 581 25.94 -17.05 -22.93
CA GLU A 581 24.68 -17.64 -22.52
C GLU A 581 23.49 -16.74 -22.86
N ILE A 582 22.41 -17.33 -23.38
CA ILE A 582 21.11 -16.67 -23.58
C ILE A 582 19.99 -17.50 -22.96
N ASN A 583 19.14 -16.84 -22.18
CA ASN A 583 17.95 -17.39 -21.57
C ASN A 583 16.72 -16.69 -22.13
N VAL A 584 15.67 -17.44 -22.48
CA VAL A 584 14.34 -16.87 -22.75
C VAL A 584 13.56 -16.83 -21.43
N LEU A 585 12.90 -15.71 -21.18
CA LEU A 585 12.18 -15.43 -19.95
C LEU A 585 10.67 -15.64 -20.12
N THR A 586 9.97 -15.99 -19.04
CA THR A 586 8.51 -16.10 -18.96
C THR A 586 8.00 -15.31 -17.74
N PRO A 587 6.72 -14.86 -17.68
CA PRO A 587 6.17 -14.28 -16.47
C PRO A 587 6.33 -15.28 -15.32
N ALA A 588 6.85 -14.82 -14.18
CA ALA A 588 6.95 -15.68 -13.01
C ALA A 588 5.53 -16.14 -12.60
N PRO A 589 5.38 -17.40 -12.14
CA PRO A 589 4.13 -17.83 -11.53
C PRO A 589 3.75 -16.90 -10.38
N PRO A 590 2.44 -16.75 -10.06
CA PRO A 590 2.00 -15.95 -8.93
C PRO A 590 2.77 -16.32 -7.66
N PRO A 591 3.08 -15.36 -6.76
CA PRO A 591 3.81 -15.65 -5.54
C PRO A 591 3.14 -16.78 -4.77
N ASP A 592 3.95 -17.73 -4.32
CA ASP A 592 3.49 -18.83 -3.47
C ASP A 592 2.92 -18.25 -2.16
N LYS A 593 1.59 -18.28 -2.03
CA LYS A 593 0.89 -17.72 -0.87
C LYS A 593 1.11 -18.53 0.40
N SER A 594 1.56 -19.78 0.29
CA SER A 594 2.00 -20.59 1.43
C SER A 594 3.35 -20.14 2.01
N LYS A 595 4.03 -19.20 1.34
CA LYS A 595 5.26 -18.53 1.82
C LYS A 595 5.04 -17.06 2.15
N THR A 596 4.20 -16.38 1.36
CA THR A 596 4.02 -14.92 1.42
C THR A 596 2.76 -14.46 2.15
N GLY A 597 1.78 -15.35 2.38
CA GLY A 597 0.48 -14.96 2.92
C GLY A 597 -0.39 -14.21 1.90
N SER A 598 -1.51 -13.68 2.36
CA SER A 598 -2.38 -12.84 1.52
C SER A 598 -3.15 -11.81 2.35
N TRP A 599 -3.44 -10.65 1.76
CA TRP A 599 -4.27 -9.63 2.38
C TRP A 599 -5.73 -9.73 1.95
N SER A 600 -6.65 -9.40 2.86
CA SER A 600 -8.06 -9.18 2.53
C SER A 600 -8.25 -7.90 1.71
N ALA A 601 -9.49 -7.71 1.27
CA ALA A 601 -10.03 -6.42 0.89
C ALA A 601 -9.74 -5.34 1.95
N VAL A 602 -9.75 -4.08 1.50
CA VAL A 602 -9.71 -2.93 2.41
C VAL A 602 -11.08 -2.77 3.06
N ASN A 603 -11.09 -2.79 4.39
CA ASN A 603 -12.29 -2.70 5.21
C ASN A 603 -12.44 -1.28 5.76
N GLY A 604 -13.50 -0.57 5.39
CA GLY A 604 -13.80 0.77 5.91
C GLY A 604 -14.40 0.76 7.32
N TYR A 605 -13.98 1.71 8.15
CA TYR A 605 -14.41 1.91 9.54
C TYR A 605 -14.99 3.32 9.76
N PRO A 606 -15.88 3.51 10.75
CA PRO A 606 -16.49 4.80 11.06
C PRO A 606 -15.55 5.79 11.78
N LEU A 607 -14.28 5.42 11.98
CA LEU A 607 -13.23 6.24 12.59
C LEU A 607 -11.87 5.74 12.12
N ILE A 608 -10.81 6.53 12.32
CA ILE A 608 -9.42 6.07 12.13
C ILE A 608 -9.03 5.25 13.35
N PRO A 609 -8.79 3.93 13.23
CA PRO A 609 -8.45 3.09 14.37
C PRO A 609 -7.00 3.35 14.82
N VAL A 610 -6.80 4.41 15.61
CA VAL A 610 -5.49 4.80 16.17
C VAL A 610 -5.12 3.96 17.38
N ALA A 611 -6.12 3.38 18.02
CA ALA A 611 -5.94 2.47 19.13
C ALA A 611 -6.99 1.37 19.09
N THR A 612 -6.58 0.16 19.48
CA THR A 612 -7.42 -1.03 19.40
C THR A 612 -7.17 -2.01 20.54
N ALA A 613 -8.18 -2.82 20.86
CA ALA A 613 -8.07 -3.89 21.86
C ALA A 613 -8.89 -5.12 21.44
N VAL A 614 -8.27 -6.30 21.49
CA VAL A 614 -8.98 -7.57 21.24
C VAL A 614 -9.68 -8.01 22.51
N LEU A 615 -10.98 -8.30 22.40
CA LEU A 615 -11.87 -8.53 23.54
C LEU A 615 -12.17 -10.02 23.76
N PRO A 616 -12.42 -10.45 25.03
CA PRO A 616 -12.78 -11.83 25.36
C PRO A 616 -14.02 -12.39 24.67
N ASN A 617 -14.90 -11.53 24.14
CA ASN A 617 -16.15 -11.89 23.49
C ASN A 617 -16.06 -11.95 21.95
N ASN A 618 -14.85 -12.20 21.41
CA ASN A 618 -14.58 -12.29 19.96
C ASN A 618 -14.92 -10.99 19.20
N LYS A 619 -14.50 -9.86 19.78
CA LYS A 619 -14.70 -8.51 19.21
C LYS A 619 -13.39 -7.74 19.22
N LEU A 620 -13.29 -6.73 18.37
CA LEU A 620 -12.19 -5.78 18.31
C LEU A 620 -12.73 -4.39 18.62
N LEU A 621 -12.33 -3.82 19.76
CA LEU A 621 -12.58 -2.42 20.11
C LEU A 621 -11.60 -1.52 19.36
N MET A 622 -12.08 -0.37 18.89
CA MET A 622 -11.31 0.65 18.20
C MET A 622 -11.69 2.03 18.73
N TRP A 623 -10.75 2.96 18.77
CA TRP A 623 -11.04 4.36 19.08
C TRP A 623 -10.06 5.32 18.41
N SER A 624 -10.51 6.57 18.26
CA SER A 624 -9.74 7.69 17.74
C SER A 624 -9.49 8.73 18.84
N ALA A 625 -10.18 9.88 18.78
CA ALA A 625 -10.13 11.00 19.70
C ALA A 625 -11.55 11.57 19.90
N TYR A 626 -11.70 12.85 20.25
CA TYR A 626 -13.01 13.53 20.23
C TYR A 626 -13.70 13.52 18.86
N LEU A 627 -12.92 13.47 17.76
CA LEU A 627 -13.42 13.30 16.40
C LEU A 627 -12.97 11.96 15.77
N PRO A 628 -13.69 11.47 14.74
CA PRO A 628 -13.33 10.24 14.03
C PRO A 628 -11.98 10.31 13.28
N ASP A 629 -11.54 11.51 12.91
CA ASP A 629 -10.45 11.77 11.97
C ASP A 629 -9.49 12.88 12.40
N ASN A 630 -9.70 13.48 13.58
CA ASN A 630 -8.91 14.58 14.10
C ASN A 630 -8.73 14.48 15.62
N PHE A 631 -7.67 15.08 16.14
CA PHE A 631 -7.42 15.24 17.56
C PHE A 631 -7.07 16.70 17.89
N GLY A 632 -7.01 17.03 19.17
CA GLY A 632 -6.56 18.34 19.65
C GLY A 632 -7.32 18.81 20.89
N GLY A 633 -6.62 19.52 21.76
CA GLY A 633 -7.16 20.04 23.01
C GLY A 633 -7.60 18.93 23.98
N THR A 634 -8.50 19.30 24.89
CA THR A 634 -9.05 18.45 25.94
C THR A 634 -10.57 18.56 25.87
N ASN A 635 -11.25 17.48 25.50
CA ASN A 635 -12.66 17.52 25.09
C ASN A 635 -13.61 16.75 26.02
N GLY A 636 -13.11 15.81 26.81
CA GLY A 636 -13.93 15.00 27.72
C GLY A 636 -14.79 13.93 27.05
N TYR A 637 -14.55 13.58 25.79
CA TYR A 637 -15.26 12.49 25.11
C TYR A 637 -14.44 11.88 23.98
N THR A 638 -14.74 10.62 23.63
CA THR A 638 -14.04 9.85 22.59
C THR A 638 -15.00 9.18 21.61
N GLN A 639 -14.63 9.11 20.33
CA GLN A 639 -15.29 8.26 19.33
C GLN A 639 -14.76 6.82 19.40
N THR A 640 -15.66 5.86 19.51
CA THR A 640 -15.32 4.43 19.61
C THR A 640 -16.10 3.61 18.59
N ALA A 641 -15.54 2.49 18.16
CA ALA A 641 -16.17 1.50 17.31
C ALA A 641 -15.82 0.08 17.77
N ILE A 642 -16.71 -0.86 17.51
CA ILE A 642 -16.52 -2.28 17.83
C ILE A 642 -16.83 -3.09 16.58
N LEU A 643 -15.85 -3.87 16.13
CA LEU A 643 -16.04 -4.91 15.12
C LEU A 643 -16.33 -6.24 15.81
N ASP A 644 -17.48 -6.83 15.51
CA ASP A 644 -17.79 -8.21 15.87
C ASP A 644 -17.12 -9.17 14.88
N LEU A 645 -16.14 -9.94 15.36
CA LEU A 645 -15.31 -10.78 14.50
C LEU A 645 -16.04 -12.06 14.04
N THR A 646 -17.22 -12.35 14.60
CA THR A 646 -18.05 -13.48 14.20
C THR A 646 -18.95 -13.09 13.03
N THR A 647 -19.55 -11.92 13.10
CA THR A 647 -20.58 -11.46 12.15
C THR A 647 -20.05 -10.46 11.12
N GLY A 648 -18.90 -9.84 11.38
CA GLY A 648 -18.37 -8.72 10.59
C GLY A 648 -19.13 -7.40 10.80
N ASN A 649 -20.05 -7.34 11.77
CA ASN A 649 -20.81 -6.13 12.06
C ASN A 649 -19.95 -5.12 12.82
N ILE A 650 -20.10 -3.83 12.48
CA ILE A 650 -19.41 -2.73 13.14
C ILE A 650 -20.45 -1.80 13.78
N THR A 651 -20.26 -1.45 15.05
CA THR A 651 -21.07 -0.48 15.79
C THR A 651 -20.19 0.64 16.32
N ASN A 652 -20.63 1.89 16.27
CA ASN A 652 -19.88 3.04 16.80
C ASN A 652 -20.69 3.85 17.80
N ARG A 653 -19.98 4.56 18.69
CA ARG A 653 -20.57 5.49 19.66
C ARG A 653 -19.57 6.52 20.15
N ARG A 654 -20.10 7.69 20.50
CA ARG A 654 -19.41 8.69 21.33
C ARG A 654 -19.52 8.31 22.80
N VAL A 655 -18.38 8.29 23.50
CA VAL A 655 -18.27 8.02 24.93
C VAL A 655 -17.97 9.32 25.65
N SER A 656 -18.94 9.85 26.40
CA SER A 656 -18.79 11.09 27.18
C SER A 656 -18.94 10.88 28.69
N ASN A 657 -19.46 9.73 29.12
CA ASN A 657 -19.76 9.47 30.53
C ASN A 657 -18.51 9.25 31.40
N THR A 658 -17.33 9.11 30.78
CA THR A 658 -16.04 9.03 31.47
C THR A 658 -15.31 10.36 31.53
N GLU A 659 -15.84 11.39 30.85
CA GLU A 659 -15.23 12.71 30.73
C GLU A 659 -13.80 12.63 30.17
N HIS A 660 -13.55 11.75 29.19
CA HIS A 660 -12.19 11.42 28.74
C HIS A 660 -12.12 11.33 27.21
N ASP A 661 -11.31 12.20 26.60
CA ASP A 661 -10.74 12.09 25.25
C ASP A 661 -9.46 11.22 25.31
N MET A 662 -9.62 9.98 24.88
CA MET A 662 -8.68 8.87 25.06
C MET A 662 -7.64 8.77 23.94
N PHE A 663 -7.38 9.86 23.22
CA PHE A 663 -6.28 9.93 22.25
C PHE A 663 -4.93 10.11 22.95
N CYS A 664 -3.87 9.48 22.43
CA CYS A 664 -2.53 9.39 23.04
C CYS A 664 -2.41 8.67 24.40
N PRO A 665 -3.18 7.62 24.71
CA PRO A 665 -3.22 7.05 26.05
C PRO A 665 -2.11 6.01 26.27
N GLY A 666 -1.93 5.61 27.53
CA GLY A 666 -1.45 4.27 27.87
C GLY A 666 -2.65 3.31 27.91
N THR A 667 -2.49 2.09 27.38
CA THR A 667 -3.57 1.09 27.33
C THR A 667 -3.10 -0.31 27.71
N SER A 668 -3.95 -1.07 28.41
CA SER A 668 -3.72 -2.48 28.73
C SER A 668 -5.03 -3.24 28.99
N VAL A 669 -5.00 -4.58 28.87
CA VAL A 669 -6.11 -5.48 29.20
C VAL A 669 -5.89 -6.04 30.61
N LEU A 670 -6.80 -5.70 31.53
CA LEU A 670 -6.76 -6.12 32.93
C LEU A 670 -7.05 -7.63 33.10
N PHE A 671 -6.71 -8.17 34.27
CA PHE A 671 -6.89 -9.59 34.61
C PHE A 671 -8.34 -10.10 34.51
N ASP A 672 -9.32 -9.20 34.57
CA ASP A 672 -10.74 -9.51 34.44
C ASP A 672 -11.28 -9.32 33.02
N GLY A 673 -10.42 -8.99 32.06
CA GLY A 673 -10.76 -8.80 30.65
C GLY A 673 -11.27 -7.41 30.29
N ARG A 674 -11.37 -6.49 31.27
CA ARG A 674 -11.67 -5.08 31.00
C ARG A 674 -10.44 -4.36 30.42
N VAL A 675 -10.67 -3.34 29.60
CA VAL A 675 -9.59 -2.54 28.99
C VAL A 675 -9.42 -1.26 29.80
N LEU A 676 -8.21 -1.00 30.29
CA LEU A 676 -7.85 0.24 31.00
C LEU A 676 -7.16 1.20 30.02
N VAL A 677 -7.67 2.42 29.94
CA VAL A 677 -7.15 3.50 29.08
C VAL A 677 -6.85 4.71 29.97
N SER A 678 -5.61 5.17 29.98
CA SER A 678 -5.11 6.16 30.96
C SER A 678 -4.45 7.33 30.26
N GLY A 679 -4.71 8.56 30.71
CA GLY A 679 -4.12 9.79 30.19
C GLY A 679 -4.39 10.03 28.70
N GLY A 680 -3.56 10.84 28.08
CA GLY A 680 -3.72 11.26 26.70
C GLY A 680 -4.19 12.71 26.61
N SER A 681 -5.21 13.00 25.81
CA SER A 681 -5.71 14.37 25.61
C SER A 681 -6.37 14.94 26.86
N ASP A 682 -7.12 14.11 27.61
CA ASP A 682 -7.44 14.38 29.02
C ASP A 682 -6.38 13.74 29.93
N ASP A 683 -5.30 14.49 30.17
CA ASP A 683 -4.02 13.99 30.68
C ASP A 683 -4.00 13.34 32.08
N ASN A 684 -5.04 13.51 32.89
CA ASN A 684 -5.16 12.91 34.23
C ASN A 684 -6.31 11.91 34.37
N ASN A 685 -7.11 11.74 33.32
CA ASN A 685 -8.28 10.87 33.36
C ASN A 685 -7.91 9.43 33.02
N ALA A 686 -8.72 8.50 33.51
CA ALA A 686 -8.61 7.10 33.15
C ALA A 686 -10.02 6.50 32.98
N SER A 687 -10.14 5.61 32.00
CA SER A 687 -11.38 4.97 31.60
C SER A 687 -11.22 3.46 31.61
N ILE A 688 -12.28 2.76 31.96
CA ILE A 688 -12.37 1.30 31.86
C ILE A 688 -13.52 0.94 30.94
N TYR A 689 -13.22 0.14 29.93
CA TYR A 689 -14.22 -0.51 29.09
C TYR A 689 -14.48 -1.94 29.57
N ASN A 690 -15.75 -2.28 29.80
CA ASN A 690 -16.18 -3.63 30.15
C ASN A 690 -16.82 -4.32 28.92
N PRO A 691 -16.18 -5.33 28.32
CA PRO A 691 -16.70 -6.01 27.14
C PRO A 691 -17.92 -6.90 27.42
N PHE A 692 -18.17 -7.29 28.67
CA PHE A 692 -19.29 -8.18 29.02
C PHE A 692 -20.61 -7.43 29.17
N THR A 693 -20.55 -6.16 29.57
CA THR A 693 -21.72 -5.27 29.70
C THR A 693 -21.78 -4.22 28.60
N ASP A 694 -20.73 -4.13 27.76
CA ASP A 694 -20.58 -3.11 26.72
C ASP A 694 -20.63 -1.66 27.27
N THR A 695 -20.08 -1.44 28.47
CA THR A 695 -20.13 -0.13 29.15
C THR A 695 -18.76 0.45 29.43
N TRP A 696 -18.67 1.78 29.38
CA TRP A 696 -17.52 2.56 29.84
C TRP A 696 -17.77 3.11 31.25
N SER A 697 -16.72 3.15 32.09
CA SER A 697 -16.76 3.73 33.43
C SER A 697 -15.47 4.46 33.75
N ARG A 698 -15.52 5.50 34.57
CA ARG A 698 -14.34 6.25 35.00
C ARG A 698 -13.49 5.41 35.98
N ALA A 699 -12.19 5.32 35.74
CA ALA A 699 -11.23 4.82 36.72
C ALA A 699 -10.77 5.94 37.66
N GLY A 700 -9.99 5.60 38.69
CA GLY A 700 -9.32 6.59 39.53
C GLY A 700 -8.48 7.57 38.68
N THR A 701 -8.45 8.84 39.08
CA THR A 701 -7.63 9.88 38.45
C THR A 701 -6.15 9.59 38.70
N LEU A 702 -5.30 9.79 37.69
CA LEU A 702 -3.84 9.64 37.83
C LEU A 702 -3.28 10.68 38.80
N ASN A 703 -2.20 10.33 39.49
CA ASN A 703 -1.46 11.27 40.34
C ASN A 703 -0.58 12.22 39.50
N VAL A 704 -0.11 11.73 38.35
CA VAL A 704 0.72 12.50 37.41
C VAL A 704 0.02 12.54 36.06
N ARG A 705 -0.06 13.73 35.50
CA ARG A 705 -0.66 14.00 34.19
C ARG A 705 0.25 13.49 33.07
N ARG A 706 -0.26 12.76 32.07
CA ARG A 706 0.55 12.11 31.02
C ARG A 706 -0.18 11.93 29.69
N GLY A 707 0.61 11.80 28.63
CA GLY A 707 0.21 11.24 27.34
C GLY A 707 1.42 10.60 26.65
N TYR A 708 1.23 9.56 25.83
CA TYR A 708 2.30 8.74 25.21
C TYR A 708 3.15 7.91 26.18
N GLN A 709 2.67 7.67 27.39
CA GLN A 709 3.29 6.77 28.34
C GLN A 709 3.13 5.29 27.93
N GLY A 710 4.10 4.45 28.31
CA GLY A 710 3.93 3.00 28.25
C GLY A 710 3.15 2.48 29.46
N GLN A 711 2.27 1.50 29.25
CA GLN A 711 1.46 0.85 30.28
C GLN A 711 1.54 -0.68 30.11
N THR A 712 1.50 -1.46 31.19
CA THR A 712 1.41 -2.94 31.14
C THR A 712 0.65 -3.49 32.34
N THR A 713 -0.03 -4.62 32.16
CA THR A 713 -0.69 -5.32 33.27
C THR A 713 0.31 -6.19 34.02
N LEU A 714 0.33 -6.07 35.35
CA LEU A 714 1.23 -6.77 36.26
C LEU A 714 0.74 -8.18 36.61
N SER A 715 1.66 -9.00 37.12
CA SER A 715 1.37 -10.38 37.56
C SER A 715 0.37 -10.46 38.71
N ASN A 716 0.19 -9.40 39.48
CA ASN A 716 -0.78 -9.31 40.56
C ASN A 716 -2.16 -8.75 40.13
N GLY A 717 -2.35 -8.48 38.83
CA GLY A 717 -3.57 -7.90 38.25
C GLY A 717 -3.68 -6.38 38.35
N GLU A 718 -2.70 -5.70 38.94
CA GLU A 718 -2.59 -4.23 38.88
C GLU A 718 -2.03 -3.79 37.52
N ALA A 719 -2.01 -2.49 37.21
CA ALA A 719 -1.41 -1.96 35.98
C ALA A 719 -0.33 -0.94 36.29
N PHE A 720 0.85 -1.08 35.68
CA PHE A 720 2.00 -0.19 35.82
C PHE A 720 2.05 0.82 34.67
N ILE A 721 2.42 2.05 34.97
CA ILE A 721 2.55 3.14 33.99
C ILE A 721 3.72 4.08 34.35
N VAL A 722 4.47 4.55 33.35
CA VAL A 722 5.58 5.51 33.54
C VAL A 722 5.89 6.28 32.26
N GLY A 723 6.47 7.48 32.39
CA GLY A 723 6.77 8.37 31.27
C GLY A 723 5.55 9.13 30.78
N GLY A 724 5.62 9.64 29.56
CA GLY A 724 4.52 10.30 28.86
C GLY A 724 4.46 11.81 29.01
N SER A 725 5.43 12.51 28.41
CA SER A 725 5.50 13.97 28.34
C SER A 725 4.80 14.60 27.14
N TRP A 726 4.00 13.85 26.36
CA TRP A 726 3.26 14.41 25.24
C TRP A 726 2.15 15.40 25.68
N SER A 727 1.54 15.14 26.84
CA SER A 727 0.56 16.02 27.50
C SER A 727 0.78 16.05 29.03
N GLY A 728 0.15 17.01 29.71
CA GLY A 728 0.28 17.15 31.17
C GLY A 728 1.61 17.72 31.65
N GLY A 729 2.32 18.47 30.79
CA GLY A 729 3.63 19.07 31.07
C GLY A 729 4.81 18.14 30.72
N GLU A 730 6.01 18.71 30.67
CA GLU A 730 7.25 18.01 30.31
C GLU A 730 8.05 17.57 31.55
N GLY A 731 8.48 16.31 31.58
CA GLY A 731 9.29 15.75 32.67
C GLY A 731 8.51 15.44 33.95
N GLY A 732 9.21 14.94 34.97
CA GLY A 732 8.61 14.60 36.27
C GLY A 732 7.61 13.44 36.23
N LYS A 733 7.74 12.56 35.23
CA LYS A 733 6.78 11.48 34.95
C LYS A 733 7.04 10.19 35.74
N THR A 734 7.29 10.32 37.05
CA THR A 734 7.51 9.20 38.01
C THR A 734 6.45 8.13 37.91
N ALA A 735 6.78 6.83 37.91
CA ALA A 735 5.80 5.76 37.71
C ALA A 735 4.66 5.72 38.74
N GLU A 736 3.53 5.13 38.35
CA GLU A 736 2.42 4.80 39.25
C GLU A 736 1.77 3.45 38.92
N VAL A 737 1.01 2.91 39.87
CA VAL A 737 0.32 1.63 39.73
C VAL A 737 -1.17 1.80 40.01
N TYR A 738 -2.01 1.36 39.07
CA TYR A 738 -3.46 1.29 39.23
C TYR A 738 -3.88 -0.01 39.89
N SER A 739 -4.70 0.07 40.92
CA SER A 739 -5.27 -1.07 41.62
C SER A 739 -6.76 -1.21 41.29
N PRO A 740 -7.17 -2.20 40.45
CA PRO A 740 -8.57 -2.34 40.04
C PRO A 740 -9.54 -2.55 41.21
N GLY A 741 -9.10 -3.24 42.27
CA GLY A 741 -9.92 -3.50 43.46
C GLY A 741 -10.14 -2.26 44.33
N ARG A 742 -9.27 -1.24 44.25
CA ARG A 742 -9.41 0.03 44.97
C ARG A 742 -9.92 1.16 44.09
N ASN A 743 -9.90 0.96 42.77
CA ASN A 743 -10.10 1.99 41.76
C ASN A 743 -9.25 3.25 42.00
N ALA A 744 -7.97 3.06 42.32
CA ALA A 744 -7.06 4.15 42.69
C ALA A 744 -5.64 3.90 42.20
N TRP A 745 -4.90 5.00 42.00
CA TRP A 745 -3.49 4.99 41.61
C TRP A 745 -2.59 5.27 42.80
N ARG A 746 -1.43 4.60 42.83
CA ARG A 746 -0.38 4.82 43.82
C ARG A 746 0.93 5.16 43.13
N LEU A 747 1.56 6.25 43.56
CA LEU A 747 2.90 6.64 43.11
C LEU A 747 3.97 5.61 43.49
N LEU A 748 4.96 5.47 42.62
CA LEU A 748 6.21 4.75 42.83
C LEU A 748 7.37 5.75 42.79
N SER A 749 7.58 6.48 43.89
CA SER A 749 8.61 7.54 43.96
C SER A 749 10.05 7.07 43.70
N GLY A 750 10.33 5.77 43.83
CA GLY A 750 11.61 5.15 43.49
C GLY A 750 11.77 4.77 42.01
N VAL A 751 10.80 5.10 41.16
CA VAL A 751 10.82 4.83 39.71
C VAL A 751 10.62 6.13 38.92
N PRO A 752 11.63 7.02 38.89
CA PRO A 752 11.65 8.17 37.99
C PRO A 752 11.63 7.75 36.50
N ALA A 753 11.21 8.63 35.60
CA ALA A 753 11.19 8.35 34.15
C ALA A 753 12.58 8.56 33.51
N GLU A 754 13.41 9.39 34.12
CA GLU A 754 14.71 9.84 33.66
C GLU A 754 15.65 8.69 33.23
N PRO A 755 15.75 7.55 33.95
CA PRO A 755 16.59 6.44 33.49
C PRO A 755 16.10 5.77 32.20
N LEU A 756 14.81 5.88 31.88
CA LEU A 756 14.19 5.24 30.72
C LEU A 756 14.36 6.06 29.43
N MET A 757 14.77 7.31 29.56
CA MET A 757 14.74 8.30 28.49
C MET A 757 15.69 7.97 27.33
N THR A 758 15.24 8.23 26.10
CA THR A 758 16.12 8.28 24.92
C THR A 758 16.87 9.61 24.83
N ALA A 759 17.89 9.68 23.99
CA ALA A 759 18.56 10.91 23.59
C ALA A 759 17.83 11.59 22.41
N ASP A 760 16.51 11.80 22.54
CA ASP A 760 15.71 12.42 21.48
C ASP A 760 16.06 13.90 21.30
N VAL A 761 16.11 14.38 20.05
CA VAL A 761 16.42 15.77 19.71
C VAL A 761 15.39 16.77 20.23
N ARG A 762 14.14 16.32 20.46
CA ARG A 762 13.09 17.14 21.10
C ARG A 762 13.12 17.06 22.63
N GLY A 763 14.14 16.44 23.21
CA GLY A 763 14.32 16.31 24.65
C GLY A 763 13.19 15.53 25.31
N VAL A 764 12.89 15.89 26.56
CA VAL A 764 11.99 15.15 27.44
C VAL A 764 10.58 14.97 26.87
N TYR A 765 10.10 15.91 26.05
CA TYR A 765 8.81 15.81 25.36
C TYR A 765 8.64 14.47 24.60
N ARG A 766 9.73 13.96 24.02
CA ARG A 766 9.75 12.67 23.30
C ARG A 766 10.51 11.57 24.03
N ALA A 767 11.50 11.93 24.83
CA ALA A 767 12.46 10.97 25.36
C ALA A 767 11.84 9.91 26.27
N ASP A 768 10.75 10.22 26.97
CA ASP A 768 10.05 9.31 27.88
C ASP A 768 8.81 8.63 27.29
N ASN A 769 8.61 8.73 25.97
CA ASN A 769 7.44 8.20 25.30
C ASN A 769 7.59 6.69 25.02
N HIS A 770 6.46 6.00 24.93
CA HIS A 770 6.32 4.69 24.29
C HIS A 770 7.20 3.57 24.86
N GLY A 771 7.37 3.56 26.19
CA GLY A 771 8.18 2.56 26.87
C GLY A 771 7.72 1.12 26.64
N TRP A 772 8.68 0.22 26.37
CA TRP A 772 8.51 -1.20 26.09
C TRP A 772 8.58 -1.99 27.40
N PHE A 773 7.42 -2.29 27.98
CA PHE A 773 7.31 -2.87 29.32
C PHE A 773 6.74 -4.29 29.28
N PHE A 774 7.39 -5.20 29.99
CA PHE A 774 6.93 -6.57 30.15
C PHE A 774 6.84 -6.92 31.63
N ALA A 775 5.63 -7.17 32.14
CA ALA A 775 5.49 -7.76 33.46
C ALA A 775 6.07 -9.17 33.50
N VAL A 776 6.86 -9.46 34.54
CA VAL A 776 7.65 -10.68 34.71
C VAL A 776 7.56 -11.21 36.16
N SER A 777 8.23 -12.32 36.42
CA SER A 777 8.29 -13.00 37.71
C SER A 777 8.67 -12.07 38.87
N GLY A 778 8.02 -12.28 40.03
CA GLY A 778 8.27 -11.52 41.25
C GLY A 778 7.61 -10.14 41.30
N GLY A 779 6.61 -9.88 40.43
CA GLY A 779 5.91 -8.58 40.40
C GLY A 779 6.76 -7.44 39.83
N ARG A 780 7.80 -7.80 39.07
CA ARG A 780 8.70 -6.85 38.41
C ARG A 780 8.22 -6.55 36.99
N VAL A 781 8.77 -5.48 36.44
CA VAL A 781 8.64 -5.10 35.03
C VAL A 781 10.03 -5.07 34.43
N PHE A 782 10.18 -5.66 33.25
CA PHE A 782 11.35 -5.50 32.41
C PHE A 782 11.08 -4.38 31.39
N HIS A 783 11.96 -3.40 31.34
CA HIS A 783 11.96 -2.32 30.35
C HIS A 783 12.99 -2.65 29.26
N ALA A 784 12.50 -2.93 28.05
CA ALA A 784 13.32 -3.35 26.92
C ALA A 784 13.79 -2.19 26.02
N GLY A 785 13.20 -0.99 26.16
CA GLY A 785 13.43 0.17 25.30
C GLY A 785 12.25 1.17 25.34
N PRO A 786 12.25 2.22 24.50
CA PRO A 786 13.04 2.35 23.27
C PRO A 786 14.49 2.81 23.49
N SER A 787 14.85 3.34 24.66
CA SER A 787 16.23 3.71 24.95
C SER A 787 17.15 2.50 24.89
N SER A 788 18.40 2.73 24.51
CA SER A 788 19.43 1.69 24.38
C SER A 788 19.72 0.99 25.72
N ARG A 789 19.49 1.64 26.86
CA ARG A 789 19.60 1.06 28.21
C ARG A 789 18.31 0.37 28.63
N MET A 790 18.44 -0.88 29.08
CA MET A 790 17.36 -1.69 29.60
C MET A 790 17.34 -1.64 31.13
N HIS A 791 16.18 -1.91 31.74
CA HIS A 791 16.03 -1.82 33.19
C HIS A 791 15.13 -2.91 33.77
N TRP A 792 15.43 -3.31 35.00
CA TRP A 792 14.50 -4.00 35.87
C TRP A 792 13.80 -3.01 36.79
N ILE A 793 12.49 -3.15 36.93
CA ILE A 793 11.66 -2.27 37.76
C ILE A 793 10.91 -3.12 38.78
N SER A 794 11.04 -2.76 40.06
CA SER A 794 10.19 -3.26 41.13
C SER A 794 8.97 -2.35 41.31
N THR A 795 7.79 -2.94 41.52
CA THR A 795 6.54 -2.21 41.77
C THR A 795 6.09 -2.25 43.24
N THR A 796 6.85 -2.97 44.09
CA THR A 796 6.58 -3.10 45.52
C THR A 796 7.07 -1.88 46.30
N GLY A 797 6.40 -1.54 47.41
CA GLY A 797 6.74 -0.35 48.19
C GLY A 797 6.77 0.90 47.31
N ASN A 798 7.79 1.75 47.45
CA ASN A 798 7.97 2.93 46.59
C ASN A 798 8.48 2.60 45.17
N GLY A 799 8.68 1.33 44.86
CA GLY A 799 9.33 0.87 43.63
C GLY A 799 10.83 1.13 43.62
N SER A 800 11.50 0.53 42.63
CA SER A 800 12.92 0.78 42.35
C SER A 800 13.21 0.48 40.88
N ILE A 801 14.22 1.13 40.33
CA ILE A 801 14.72 0.89 38.98
C ILE A 801 16.20 0.54 39.04
N THR A 802 16.60 -0.52 38.36
CA THR A 802 17.98 -1.00 38.31
C THR A 802 18.39 -1.32 36.88
N ASP A 803 19.61 -0.99 36.51
CA ASP A 803 20.15 -1.24 35.17
C ASP A 803 20.14 -2.73 34.81
N ALA A 804 19.80 -3.04 33.56
CA ALA A 804 19.82 -4.38 32.99
C ALA A 804 20.78 -4.47 31.78
N GLY A 805 21.69 -3.51 31.63
CA GLY A 805 22.64 -3.42 30.52
C GLY A 805 22.07 -2.80 29.25
N LEU A 806 22.89 -2.80 28.20
CA LEU A 806 22.54 -2.27 26.88
C LEU A 806 21.77 -3.31 26.06
N ARG A 807 20.87 -2.84 25.20
CA ARG A 807 20.24 -3.64 24.14
C ARG A 807 21.24 -3.89 23.00
N GLY A 808 22.29 -4.65 23.30
CA GLY A 808 23.38 -4.93 22.37
C GLY A 808 24.04 -3.65 21.87
N ASP A 809 24.24 -3.55 20.57
CA ASP A 809 24.71 -2.36 19.87
C ASP A 809 23.57 -1.50 19.28
N SER A 810 22.32 -1.73 19.72
CA SER A 810 21.19 -0.92 19.29
C SER A 810 21.37 0.52 19.77
N PRO A 811 21.21 1.53 18.90
CA PRO A 811 20.94 2.88 19.39
C PRO A 811 19.53 2.92 20.00
N ASP A 812 19.13 4.11 20.47
CA ASP A 812 17.72 4.37 20.77
C ASP A 812 16.85 4.07 19.55
N ALA A 813 15.67 3.50 19.81
CA ALA A 813 14.80 2.92 18.79
C ALA A 813 13.35 3.35 19.00
N MET A 814 13.14 4.66 19.11
CA MET A 814 11.82 5.27 19.24
C MET A 814 10.89 4.81 18.12
N ASN A 815 9.64 4.50 18.45
CA ASN A 815 8.63 3.93 17.53
C ASN A 815 9.07 2.61 16.84
N GLY A 816 10.05 1.90 17.39
CA GLY A 816 10.28 0.49 17.12
C GLY A 816 9.31 -0.39 17.90
N ASN A 817 9.41 -1.71 17.73
CA ASN A 817 8.53 -2.64 18.43
C ASN A 817 9.31 -3.61 19.32
N ALA A 818 8.65 -4.08 20.38
CA ALA A 818 9.11 -5.18 21.23
C ALA A 818 7.98 -6.17 21.47
N VAL A 819 8.24 -7.48 21.32
CA VAL A 819 7.22 -8.54 21.43
C VAL A 819 7.77 -9.75 22.16
N MET A 820 7.05 -10.23 23.20
CA MET A 820 7.40 -11.46 23.92
C MET A 820 6.89 -12.69 23.13
N TYR A 821 7.76 -13.23 22.26
CA TYR A 821 7.41 -14.30 21.33
C TYR A 821 7.47 -15.71 21.97
N ASP A 822 8.15 -15.83 23.11
CA ASP A 822 8.21 -17.03 23.93
C ASP A 822 8.41 -16.65 25.41
N ILE A 823 8.31 -17.62 26.32
CA ILE A 823 8.50 -17.43 27.75
C ILE A 823 9.89 -16.83 28.00
N GLY A 824 9.91 -15.58 28.46
CA GLY A 824 11.14 -14.85 28.77
C GLY A 824 11.96 -14.47 27.55
N LYS A 825 11.43 -14.56 26.31
CA LYS A 825 12.14 -14.16 25.10
C LYS A 825 11.41 -13.05 24.36
N ILE A 826 12.10 -11.95 24.12
CA ILE A 826 11.55 -10.72 23.54
C ILE A 826 12.29 -10.40 22.25
N LEU A 827 11.56 -10.25 21.15
CA LEU A 827 12.10 -9.70 19.91
C LEU A 827 11.93 -8.18 19.94
N THR A 828 13.01 -7.43 19.76
CA THR A 828 12.96 -5.99 19.48
C THR A 828 13.36 -5.73 18.03
N VAL A 829 12.68 -4.82 17.35
CA VAL A 829 12.89 -4.59 15.91
C VAL A 829 12.59 -3.15 15.50
N GLY A 830 13.45 -2.59 14.63
CA GLY A 830 13.23 -1.32 13.96
C GLY A 830 13.31 -0.09 14.89
N GLY A 831 12.53 0.93 14.56
CA GLY A 831 12.51 2.24 15.23
C GLY A 831 13.48 3.24 14.61
N SER A 832 13.60 4.39 15.24
CA SER A 832 14.51 5.47 14.85
C SER A 832 15.15 6.09 16.10
N ARG A 833 16.31 6.76 15.95
CA ARG A 833 16.99 7.39 17.10
C ARG A 833 16.16 8.48 17.79
N GLN A 834 15.30 9.11 17.01
CA GLN A 834 14.42 10.19 17.41
C GLN A 834 13.01 9.91 16.91
N TYR A 835 12.03 10.59 17.49
CA TYR A 835 10.61 10.37 17.21
C TYR A 835 10.22 10.70 15.77
N SER A 836 10.69 11.82 15.24
CA SER A 836 10.36 12.34 13.91
C SER A 836 11.60 12.88 13.20
N GLU A 837 11.55 12.98 11.88
CA GLU A 837 12.60 13.47 10.98
C GLU A 837 13.91 12.68 11.09
N GLY A 838 13.81 11.36 11.23
CA GLY A 838 14.97 10.48 11.39
C GLY A 838 14.90 9.22 10.53
N ASP A 839 16.07 8.75 10.12
CA ASP A 839 16.21 7.47 9.44
C ASP A 839 15.76 6.32 10.34
N ALA A 840 14.98 5.42 9.75
CA ALA A 840 14.62 4.18 10.40
C ALA A 840 15.80 3.22 10.46
N ILE A 841 15.75 2.33 11.45
CA ILE A 841 16.75 1.31 11.70
C ILE A 841 16.18 -0.03 11.20
N ASN A 842 17.02 -0.92 10.69
CA ASN A 842 16.63 -2.26 10.26
C ASN A 842 17.03 -3.37 11.26
N ARG A 843 17.68 -3.01 12.36
CA ARG A 843 18.24 -3.95 13.32
C ARG A 843 17.16 -4.65 14.14
N ALA A 844 17.44 -5.89 14.50
CA ALA A 844 16.63 -6.68 15.40
C ALA A 844 17.47 -7.47 16.41
N TYR A 845 16.90 -7.70 17.59
CA TYR A 845 17.54 -8.41 18.70
C TYR A 845 16.55 -9.34 19.38
N SER A 846 17.01 -10.53 19.75
CA SER A 846 16.33 -11.37 20.73
C SER A 846 16.95 -11.10 22.11
N ILE A 847 16.09 -10.81 23.09
CA ILE A 847 16.45 -10.59 24.49
C ILE A 847 15.90 -11.77 25.28
N ASP A 848 16.78 -12.55 25.90
CA ASP A 848 16.43 -13.62 26.82
C ASP A 848 16.57 -13.15 28.27
N ILE A 849 15.45 -13.15 28.98
CA ILE A 849 15.33 -12.74 30.38
C ILE A 849 14.98 -13.92 31.31
N SER A 850 15.08 -15.15 30.82
CA SER A 850 14.68 -16.37 31.56
C SER A 850 15.47 -16.59 32.86
N SER A 851 16.68 -16.05 32.97
CA SER A 851 17.48 -16.11 34.21
C SER A 851 16.89 -15.25 35.34
N GLY A 852 16.03 -14.28 35.02
CA GLY A 852 15.39 -13.37 35.97
C GLY A 852 16.31 -12.31 36.62
N THR A 853 17.62 -12.39 36.43
CA THR A 853 18.60 -11.44 37.00
C THR A 853 19.36 -10.68 35.92
N ASN A 854 19.74 -11.36 34.84
CA ASN A 854 20.46 -10.78 33.72
C ASN A 854 19.68 -10.99 32.42
N ALA A 855 19.67 -9.97 31.56
CA ALA A 855 19.20 -10.08 30.20
C ALA A 855 20.37 -10.49 29.28
N THR A 856 20.17 -11.51 28.45
CA THR A 856 21.11 -11.84 27.36
C THR A 856 20.56 -11.31 26.06
N VAL A 857 21.31 -10.43 25.39
CA VAL A 857 20.89 -9.81 24.13
C VAL A 857 21.68 -10.41 22.98
N THR A 858 20.97 -10.92 21.97
CA THR A 858 21.56 -11.52 20.77
C THR A 858 21.03 -10.79 19.54
N ARG A 859 21.93 -10.28 18.71
CA ARG A 859 21.58 -9.71 17.40
C ARG A 859 21.10 -10.84 16.49
N VAL A 860 19.97 -10.64 15.83
CA VAL A 860 19.39 -11.61 14.88
C VAL A 860 19.49 -11.06 13.46
N GLY A 861 18.88 -11.72 12.47
CA GLY A 861 18.81 -11.20 11.10
C GLY A 861 18.14 -9.83 11.08
N ASP A 862 18.66 -8.91 10.26
CA ASP A 862 18.08 -7.58 10.11
C ASP A 862 16.83 -7.62 9.21
N LEU A 863 15.93 -6.65 9.39
CA LEU A 863 14.89 -6.36 8.41
C LEU A 863 15.51 -6.05 7.04
N ALA A 864 14.88 -6.53 5.98
CA ALA A 864 15.25 -6.16 4.63
C ALA A 864 14.89 -4.70 4.31
N ILE A 865 13.90 -4.13 5.02
CA ILE A 865 13.48 -2.72 4.88
C ILE A 865 13.49 -2.06 6.27
N PRO A 866 14.30 -1.01 6.51
CA PRO A 866 14.31 -0.29 7.79
C PRO A 866 12.96 0.37 8.04
N ARG A 867 12.45 0.30 9.28
CA ARG A 867 11.10 0.83 9.61
C ARG A 867 11.03 1.47 10.98
N THR A 868 10.37 2.62 11.03
CA THR A 868 9.82 3.26 12.23
C THR A 868 8.31 3.45 12.06
N PHE A 869 7.55 3.61 13.15
CA PHE A 869 6.09 3.59 13.17
C PHE A 869 5.46 2.29 12.64
N ALA A 870 6.22 1.19 12.65
CA ALA A 870 5.68 -0.13 12.32
C ALA A 870 4.90 -0.71 13.51
N ASN A 871 4.17 -1.78 13.25
CA ASN A 871 3.56 -2.61 14.29
C ASN A 871 4.08 -4.04 14.16
N SER A 872 4.11 -4.79 15.26
CA SER A 872 4.47 -6.20 15.22
C SER A 872 3.54 -7.07 16.07
N VAL A 873 3.36 -8.32 15.64
CA VAL A 873 2.38 -9.26 16.20
C VAL A 873 3.01 -10.65 16.29
N VAL A 874 3.04 -11.23 17.49
CA VAL A 874 3.41 -12.65 17.67
C VAL A 874 2.26 -13.56 17.22
N LEU A 875 2.60 -14.60 16.45
CA LEU A 875 1.66 -15.58 15.92
C LEU A 875 1.64 -16.86 16.78
N PRO A 876 0.60 -17.73 16.65
CA PRO A 876 0.47 -18.95 17.47
C PRO A 876 1.67 -19.90 17.43
N ASP A 877 2.37 -19.95 16.29
CA ASP A 877 3.56 -20.77 16.06
C ASP A 877 4.87 -20.13 16.56
N GLY A 878 4.81 -18.92 17.13
CA GLY A 878 5.95 -18.19 17.71
C GLY A 878 6.68 -17.27 16.74
N LYS A 879 6.31 -17.25 15.46
CA LYS A 879 6.83 -16.27 14.50
C LYS A 879 6.27 -14.88 14.79
N VAL A 880 6.96 -13.83 14.34
CA VAL A 880 6.54 -12.44 14.55
C VAL A 880 6.38 -11.75 13.21
N ALA A 881 5.17 -11.27 12.92
CA ALA A 881 4.91 -10.44 11.74
C ALA A 881 5.18 -8.97 12.06
N VAL A 882 5.93 -8.27 11.21
CA VAL A 882 6.20 -6.83 11.27
C VAL A 882 5.51 -6.16 10.08
N VAL A 883 4.60 -5.23 10.34
CA VAL A 883 3.66 -4.66 9.37
C VAL A 883 3.79 -3.14 9.33
N GLY A 884 3.77 -2.60 8.10
CA GLY A 884 3.77 -1.16 7.88
C GLY A 884 5.08 -0.47 8.25
N GLY A 885 4.96 0.74 8.77
CA GLY A 885 6.04 1.65 9.07
C GLY A 885 6.57 2.38 7.84
N MET A 886 7.61 3.17 8.06
CA MET A 886 8.27 3.98 7.03
C MET A 886 9.79 3.98 7.21
N THR A 887 10.51 4.19 6.11
CA THR A 887 11.98 4.19 6.11
C THR A 887 12.58 5.49 6.65
N TYR A 888 11.80 6.57 6.67
CA TYR A 888 12.17 7.86 7.24
C TYR A 888 10.99 8.42 8.02
N GLY A 889 11.14 8.56 9.34
CA GLY A 889 10.05 8.81 10.28
C GLY A 889 9.47 10.22 10.21
N VAL A 890 8.41 10.44 9.45
CA VAL A 890 7.66 11.71 9.41
C VAL A 890 6.21 11.43 9.82
N GLY A 891 5.76 12.05 10.90
CA GLY A 891 4.36 11.95 11.32
C GLY A 891 3.43 12.52 10.24
N PHE A 892 2.21 11.99 10.15
CA PHE A 892 1.18 12.47 9.20
C PHE A 892 1.65 12.49 7.74
N SER A 893 2.44 11.49 7.33
CA SER A 893 2.97 11.35 5.98
C SER A 893 3.02 9.88 5.55
N ASP A 894 2.81 9.64 4.26
CA ASP A 894 2.93 8.30 3.63
C ASP A 894 4.08 8.21 2.61
N GLN A 895 4.89 9.27 2.44
CA GLN A 895 5.86 9.37 1.35
C GLN A 895 6.93 8.27 1.34
N THR A 896 7.26 7.71 2.50
CA THR A 896 8.28 6.67 2.71
C THR A 896 7.69 5.41 3.32
N ALA A 897 6.36 5.23 3.21
CA ALA A 897 5.65 4.09 3.75
C ALA A 897 6.13 2.78 3.12
N THR A 898 6.21 1.74 3.94
CA THR A 898 6.54 0.39 3.49
C THR A 898 5.29 -0.47 3.37
N TYR A 899 5.09 -1.08 2.21
CA TYR A 899 3.91 -1.89 1.89
C TYR A 899 4.11 -3.38 2.13
N ILE A 900 5.35 -3.86 2.10
CA ILE A 900 5.70 -5.28 2.23
C ILE A 900 5.87 -5.58 3.72
N PRO A 901 5.13 -6.49 4.37
CA PRO A 901 5.41 -6.93 5.73
C PRO A 901 6.58 -7.93 5.75
N GLU A 902 7.14 -8.19 6.92
CA GLU A 902 8.20 -9.19 7.11
C GLU A 902 7.87 -10.13 8.26
N LEU A 903 8.10 -11.44 8.08
CA LEU A 903 7.86 -12.48 9.06
C LEU A 903 9.20 -12.98 9.61
N TRP A 904 9.41 -12.79 10.90
CA TRP A 904 10.58 -13.32 11.60
C TRP A 904 10.33 -14.73 12.12
N ASP A 905 11.29 -15.62 11.88
CA ASP A 905 11.26 -16.99 12.40
C ASP A 905 12.29 -17.16 13.54
N PRO A 906 11.85 -17.41 14.79
CA PRO A 906 12.77 -17.63 15.91
C PRO A 906 13.68 -18.85 15.74
N ALA A 907 13.31 -19.84 14.92
CA ALA A 907 14.11 -21.03 14.71
C ALA A 907 15.37 -20.74 13.87
N THR A 908 15.28 -19.79 12.93
CA THR A 908 16.39 -19.41 12.04
C THR A 908 17.00 -18.07 12.41
N GLY A 909 16.28 -17.24 13.16
CA GLY A 909 16.62 -15.87 13.46
C GLY A 909 16.48 -14.93 12.25
N GLN A 910 15.85 -15.36 11.14
CA GLN A 910 15.79 -14.60 9.89
C GLN A 910 14.39 -14.05 9.59
N PHE A 911 14.35 -12.95 8.83
CA PHE A 911 13.13 -12.35 8.29
C PHE A 911 12.85 -12.83 6.86
N THR A 912 11.57 -13.01 6.54
CA THR A 912 11.10 -13.31 5.19
C THR A 912 10.03 -12.30 4.77
N LYS A 913 10.10 -11.77 3.54
CA LYS A 913 9.10 -10.83 3.01
C LYS A 913 7.75 -11.53 2.78
N LEU A 914 6.67 -10.87 3.17
CA LEU A 914 5.29 -11.28 2.93
C LEU A 914 4.66 -10.51 1.75
N ALA A 915 3.42 -10.86 1.39
CA ALA A 915 2.67 -10.17 0.36
C ALA A 915 2.46 -8.69 0.73
N PRO A 916 2.61 -7.74 -0.21
CA PRO A 916 2.38 -6.32 0.07
C PRO A 916 0.91 -6.02 0.38
N MET A 917 0.67 -5.13 1.34
CA MET A 917 -0.64 -4.54 1.61
C MET A 917 -0.97 -3.41 0.63
N ALA A 918 -2.23 -2.99 0.59
CA ALA A 918 -2.69 -1.99 -0.38
C ALA A 918 -2.61 -0.55 0.15
N VAL A 919 -2.74 -0.38 1.46
CA VAL A 919 -2.82 0.93 2.13
C VAL A 919 -1.62 1.13 3.02
N PRO A 920 -0.95 2.30 3.00
CA PRO A 920 0.15 2.60 3.90
C PRO A 920 -0.33 2.58 5.38
N ARG A 921 0.47 1.97 6.25
CA ARG A 921 0.20 1.90 7.70
C ARG A 921 1.39 2.51 8.43
N THR A 922 1.28 3.80 8.71
CA THR A 922 2.36 4.64 9.21
C THR A 922 2.07 5.12 10.63
N TYR A 923 2.37 6.37 10.95
CA TYR A 923 2.03 6.98 12.22
C TYR A 923 0.52 6.88 12.50
N HIS A 924 0.15 6.50 13.73
CA HIS A 924 -1.23 6.18 14.15
C HIS A 924 -1.86 4.92 13.55
N SER A 925 -1.05 4.03 12.96
CA SER A 925 -1.52 2.68 12.61
C SER A 925 -1.39 1.69 13.76
N VAL A 926 -2.14 0.58 13.66
CA VAL A 926 -2.18 -0.51 14.64
C VAL A 926 -2.10 -1.87 13.96
N ALA A 927 -1.74 -2.92 14.72
CA ALA A 927 -1.95 -4.31 14.32
C ALA A 927 -2.22 -5.23 15.52
N ASN A 928 -3.11 -6.23 15.35
CA ASN A 928 -3.44 -7.22 16.40
C ASN A 928 -3.55 -8.63 15.83
N LEU A 929 -3.18 -9.63 16.64
CA LEU A 929 -3.58 -11.01 16.40
C LEU A 929 -5.09 -11.17 16.63
N LEU A 930 -5.78 -11.81 15.70
CA LEU A 930 -7.20 -12.12 15.84
C LEU A 930 -7.40 -13.57 16.34
N PRO A 931 -8.55 -13.87 16.99
CA PRO A 931 -8.85 -15.23 17.49
C PRO A 931 -8.89 -16.31 16.40
N ASP A 932 -9.04 -15.94 15.14
CA ASP A 932 -8.97 -16.87 14.01
C ASP A 932 -7.55 -17.08 13.47
N GLY A 933 -6.51 -16.57 14.15
CA GLY A 933 -5.12 -16.71 13.74
C GLY A 933 -4.72 -15.84 12.54
N ARG A 934 -5.51 -14.81 12.19
CA ARG A 934 -5.10 -13.79 11.22
C ARG A 934 -4.62 -12.54 11.93
N VAL A 935 -4.06 -11.59 11.18
CA VAL A 935 -3.56 -10.32 11.73
C VAL A 935 -4.37 -9.16 11.16
N PHE A 936 -5.03 -8.39 12.03
CA PHE A 936 -5.62 -7.10 11.66
C PHE A 936 -4.51 -6.04 11.57
N SER A 937 -4.58 -5.17 10.57
CA SER A 937 -3.79 -3.94 10.50
C SER A 937 -4.64 -2.80 9.96
N GLY A 938 -4.64 -1.64 10.62
CA GLY A 938 -5.50 -0.52 10.24
C GLY A 938 -5.00 0.82 10.75
N GLY A 939 -5.70 1.88 10.38
CA GLY A 939 -5.39 3.24 10.82
C GLY A 939 -4.22 3.86 10.08
N GLY A 940 -3.78 5.02 10.58
CA GLY A 940 -2.87 5.94 9.92
C GLY A 940 -3.51 7.33 9.74
N GLY A 941 -2.77 8.40 10.04
CA GLY A 941 -3.24 9.78 9.89
C GLY A 941 -3.76 10.41 11.19
N LEU A 942 -5.07 10.62 11.30
CA LEU A 942 -5.76 11.41 12.33
C LEU A 942 -5.36 12.90 12.36
N CYS A 943 -5.33 13.57 11.21
CA CYS A 943 -4.92 14.98 11.10
C CYS A 943 -6.02 15.91 10.55
N GLY A 944 -7.30 15.55 10.69
CA GLY A 944 -8.43 16.35 10.22
C GLY A 944 -8.49 16.38 8.69
N ASN A 945 -8.40 17.57 8.09
CA ASN A 945 -8.48 17.71 6.63
C ASN A 945 -7.13 17.41 5.94
N CYS A 946 -6.65 16.18 6.07
CA CYS A 946 -5.39 15.72 5.47
C CYS A 946 -5.63 14.49 4.57
N ALA A 947 -4.80 14.34 3.53
CA ALA A 947 -4.93 13.27 2.53
C ALA A 947 -4.43 11.89 3.02
N VAL A 948 -3.87 11.81 4.23
CA VAL A 948 -3.23 10.61 4.79
C VAL A 948 -4.06 9.96 5.91
N ASN A 949 -5.34 10.31 5.99
CA ASN A 949 -6.29 9.72 6.93
C ASN A 949 -6.80 8.38 6.40
N HIS A 950 -6.52 7.30 7.15
CA HIS A 950 -6.89 5.94 6.78
C HIS A 950 -7.97 5.41 7.73
N GLN A 951 -9.24 5.73 7.42
CA GLN A 951 -10.42 5.20 8.12
C GLN A 951 -10.74 3.75 7.70
N ASP A 952 -9.70 2.92 7.64
CA ASP A 952 -9.80 1.56 7.11
C ASP A 952 -8.76 0.62 7.73
N GLY A 953 -8.84 -0.66 7.37
CA GLY A 953 -7.92 -1.70 7.77
C GLY A 953 -7.98 -2.91 6.83
N GLN A 954 -6.99 -3.78 6.94
CA GLN A 954 -6.89 -5.02 6.18
C GLN A 954 -6.52 -6.18 7.11
N ILE A 955 -6.87 -7.40 6.69
CA ILE A 955 -6.52 -8.62 7.41
C ILE A 955 -5.45 -9.37 6.62
N LEU A 956 -4.29 -9.58 7.22
CA LEU A 956 -3.29 -10.51 6.71
C LEU A 956 -3.67 -11.92 7.14
N THR A 957 -3.87 -12.80 6.17
CA THR A 957 -3.91 -14.25 6.35
C THR A 957 -2.48 -14.79 6.24
N PRO A 958 -1.84 -15.22 7.34
CA PRO A 958 -0.43 -15.60 7.29
C PRO A 958 -0.21 -16.94 6.55
N PRO A 959 1.03 -17.21 6.11
CA PRO A 959 1.35 -18.36 5.25
C PRO A 959 0.93 -19.74 5.82
N TYR A 960 0.89 -19.88 7.16
CA TYR A 960 0.48 -21.11 7.83
C TYR A 960 -1.00 -21.52 7.61
N LEU A 961 -1.83 -20.64 7.05
CA LEU A 961 -3.25 -20.86 6.80
C LEU A 961 -3.54 -21.10 5.32
N LEU A 962 -2.53 -21.00 4.45
CA LEU A 962 -2.71 -21.00 3.00
C LEU A 962 -1.91 -22.10 2.31
N ASN A 963 -2.51 -22.70 1.30
CA ASN A 963 -1.81 -23.45 0.25
C ASN A 963 -1.15 -22.47 -0.74
N ALA A 964 -0.34 -23.00 -1.67
CA ALA A 964 0.43 -22.17 -2.59
C ALA A 964 -0.44 -21.27 -3.49
N ASP A 965 -1.63 -21.75 -3.86
CA ASP A 965 -2.62 -21.01 -4.66
C ASP A 965 -3.42 -19.97 -3.86
N GLY A 966 -3.30 -19.99 -2.52
CA GLY A 966 -4.07 -19.13 -1.61
C GLY A 966 -5.38 -19.72 -1.12
N SER A 967 -5.71 -20.96 -1.47
CA SER A 967 -6.81 -21.69 -0.82
C SER A 967 -6.47 -21.95 0.66
N PRO A 968 -7.47 -21.95 1.57
CA PRO A 968 -7.22 -22.18 2.98
C PRO A 968 -6.81 -23.63 3.26
N LYS A 969 -5.84 -23.81 4.16
CA LYS A 969 -5.45 -25.13 4.70
C LYS A 969 -6.52 -25.67 5.64
N PRO A 970 -6.76 -27.00 5.69
CA PRO A 970 -7.63 -27.61 6.69
C PRO A 970 -7.09 -27.38 8.11
N ARG A 971 -7.88 -26.74 8.98
CA ARG A 971 -7.48 -26.39 10.35
C ARG A 971 -7.92 -27.45 11.35
N PRO A 972 -7.21 -27.68 12.46
CA PRO A 972 -7.75 -28.43 13.59
C PRO A 972 -8.86 -27.63 14.28
N THR A 973 -9.82 -28.31 14.88
CA THR A 973 -10.89 -27.73 15.68
C THR A 973 -10.75 -28.16 17.13
N ILE A 974 -10.77 -27.19 18.06
CA ILE A 974 -10.91 -27.49 19.49
C ILE A 974 -12.39 -27.76 19.77
N VAL A 975 -12.75 -29.03 19.95
CA VAL A 975 -14.12 -29.48 20.24
C VAL A 975 -14.48 -29.29 21.71
N ALA A 976 -13.53 -29.44 22.63
CA ALA A 976 -13.74 -29.17 24.04
C ALA A 976 -12.49 -28.57 24.70
N ALA A 977 -12.68 -27.49 25.47
CA ALA A 977 -11.69 -26.89 26.35
C ALA A 977 -12.44 -26.13 27.46
N PRO A 978 -11.88 -25.97 28.67
CA PRO A 978 -12.53 -25.21 29.72
C PRO A 978 -12.53 -23.70 29.39
N GLY A 979 -13.55 -22.97 29.89
CA GLY A 979 -13.57 -21.51 29.80
C GLY A 979 -12.56 -20.81 30.72
N GLY A 980 -11.98 -21.53 31.67
CA GLY A 980 -10.94 -21.01 32.56
C GLY A 980 -10.06 -22.09 33.17
N ALA A 981 -8.88 -21.68 33.62
CA ALA A 981 -7.91 -22.51 34.31
C ALA A 981 -7.21 -21.71 35.41
N THR A 982 -6.56 -22.40 36.34
CA THR A 982 -5.77 -21.78 37.40
C THR A 982 -4.28 -21.84 37.08
N LEU A 983 -3.50 -20.89 37.59
CA LEU A 983 -2.04 -20.98 37.58
C LEU A 983 -1.57 -22.32 38.17
N GLY A 984 -0.61 -22.96 37.51
CA GLY A 984 -0.10 -24.29 37.88
C GLY A 984 -1.09 -25.43 37.66
N GLY A 985 -2.33 -25.12 37.28
CA GLY A 985 -3.39 -26.09 37.02
C GLY A 985 -3.17 -26.83 35.71
N LYS A 986 -3.80 -28.00 35.62
CA LYS A 986 -3.87 -28.80 34.39
C LYS A 986 -5.29 -28.82 33.87
N PHE A 987 -5.45 -28.83 32.56
CA PHE A 987 -6.76 -29.02 31.95
C PHE A 987 -6.69 -29.86 30.69
N THR A 988 -7.83 -30.45 30.34
CA THR A 988 -7.96 -31.34 29.18
C THR A 988 -8.57 -30.57 28.02
N ILE A 989 -8.03 -30.82 26.83
CA ILE A 989 -8.47 -30.27 25.55
C ILE A 989 -8.75 -31.45 24.62
N ALA A 990 -9.90 -31.43 23.94
CA ALA A 990 -10.20 -32.38 22.87
C ALA A 990 -10.19 -31.65 21.52
N THR A 991 -9.65 -32.31 20.50
CA THR A 991 -9.64 -31.85 19.11
C THR A 991 -10.32 -32.85 18.18
N ASP A 992 -10.74 -32.39 17.00
CA ASP A 992 -11.34 -33.22 15.95
C ASP A 992 -10.30 -34.13 15.26
N LYS A 993 -9.06 -33.65 15.14
CA LYS A 993 -7.92 -34.36 14.54
C LYS A 993 -6.66 -34.25 15.42
N PRO A 994 -5.63 -35.08 15.17
CA PRO A 994 -4.39 -35.02 15.94
C PRO A 994 -3.69 -33.65 15.86
N VAL A 995 -3.16 -33.19 16.99
CA VAL A 995 -2.35 -31.97 17.14
C VAL A 995 -1.05 -32.23 17.89
N THR A 996 -0.03 -31.41 17.67
CA THR A 996 1.32 -31.58 18.23
C THR A 996 1.69 -30.49 19.23
N ALA A 997 1.04 -29.34 19.18
CA ALA A 997 1.35 -28.21 20.06
C ALA A 997 0.10 -27.39 20.41
N PHE A 998 0.19 -26.69 21.54
CA PHE A 998 -0.77 -25.67 21.93
C PHE A 998 -0.04 -24.37 22.28
N SER A 999 -0.73 -23.24 22.16
CA SER A 999 -0.23 -21.96 22.65
C SER A 999 -1.35 -21.14 23.27
N LEU A 1000 -1.02 -20.42 24.34
CA LEU A 1000 -1.84 -19.36 24.91
C LEU A 1000 -1.29 -18.01 24.45
N MET A 1001 -2.13 -17.22 23.80
CA MET A 1001 -1.81 -15.87 23.35
C MET A 1001 -2.58 -14.87 24.21
N ARG A 1002 -1.89 -14.04 24.99
CA ARG A 1002 -2.58 -13.09 25.87
C ARG A 1002 -3.33 -12.05 25.05
N LEU A 1003 -4.56 -11.71 25.46
CA LEU A 1003 -5.26 -10.57 24.88
C LEU A 1003 -4.51 -9.27 25.18
N SER A 1004 -4.54 -8.36 24.22
CA SER A 1004 -3.79 -7.12 24.29
C SER A 1004 -4.52 -5.95 23.65
N SER A 1005 -3.97 -4.76 23.91
CA SER A 1005 -4.36 -3.50 23.31
C SER A 1005 -3.13 -2.78 22.79
N ILE A 1006 -3.27 -2.06 21.68
CA ILE A 1006 -2.18 -1.41 20.98
C ILE A 1006 -2.54 0.02 20.60
N THR A 1007 -1.56 0.91 20.65
CA THR A 1007 -1.59 2.23 20.02
C THR A 1007 -0.15 2.72 19.83
N HIS A 1008 0.10 3.56 18.82
CA HIS A 1008 1.41 4.20 18.60
C HIS A 1008 2.61 3.23 18.66
N SER A 1009 2.52 2.08 17.97
CA SER A 1009 3.55 1.02 17.93
C SER A 1009 3.78 0.26 19.25
N VAL A 1010 3.01 0.56 20.31
CA VAL A 1010 3.17 -0.02 21.66
C VAL A 1010 2.06 -1.02 21.96
N ASP A 1011 2.44 -2.30 22.07
CA ASP A 1011 1.64 -3.36 22.67
C ASP A 1011 2.51 -4.11 23.69
N ASN A 1012 2.35 -3.73 24.96
CA ASN A 1012 3.11 -4.27 26.08
C ASN A 1012 2.46 -5.49 26.74
N ASP A 1013 1.30 -5.92 26.26
CA ASP A 1013 0.50 -6.97 26.87
C ASP A 1013 0.55 -8.27 26.06
N GLN A 1014 0.70 -8.18 24.73
CA GLN A 1014 0.81 -9.37 23.89
C GLN A 1014 2.00 -10.24 24.32
N ARG A 1015 1.72 -11.53 24.52
CA ARG A 1015 2.74 -12.54 24.80
C ARG A 1015 2.25 -13.92 24.43
N ARG A 1016 3.18 -14.77 24.02
CA ARG A 1016 2.94 -16.18 23.73
C ARG A 1016 3.49 -17.08 24.84
N ILE A 1017 2.69 -18.08 25.20
CA ILE A 1017 3.09 -19.16 26.10
C ILE A 1017 2.88 -20.48 25.34
N PRO A 1018 3.94 -21.15 24.86
CA PRO A 1018 3.82 -22.49 24.33
C PRO A 1018 3.46 -23.48 25.43
N LEU A 1019 2.58 -24.43 25.12
CA LEU A 1019 2.18 -25.49 26.03
C LEU A 1019 2.53 -26.85 25.40
N THR A 1020 3.22 -27.68 26.18
CA THR A 1020 3.53 -29.06 25.80
C THR A 1020 2.36 -29.98 26.14
N PRO A 1021 1.70 -30.61 25.15
CA PRO A 1021 0.60 -31.53 25.42
C PRO A 1021 1.09 -32.90 25.88
N VAL A 1022 0.36 -33.50 26.81
CA VAL A 1022 0.41 -34.93 27.13
C VAL A 1022 -0.81 -35.59 26.49
N ALA A 1023 -0.59 -36.46 25.51
CA ALA A 1023 -1.68 -37.17 24.83
C ALA A 1023 -2.42 -38.10 25.79
N LEU A 1024 -3.75 -38.15 25.65
CA LEU A 1024 -4.66 -39.04 26.35
C LEU A 1024 -5.35 -39.98 25.32
N ALA A 1025 -6.41 -40.69 25.71
CA ALA A 1025 -7.17 -41.52 24.79
C ALA A 1025 -7.89 -40.67 23.71
N GLY A 1026 -7.83 -41.12 22.45
CA GLY A 1026 -8.36 -40.38 21.31
C GLY A 1026 -7.59 -39.08 21.01
N ASN A 1027 -8.25 -38.10 20.41
CA ASN A 1027 -7.68 -36.77 20.15
C ASN A 1027 -7.86 -35.85 21.36
N SER A 1028 -7.49 -36.34 22.55
CA SER A 1028 -7.59 -35.61 23.82
C SER A 1028 -6.20 -35.40 24.42
N TYR A 1029 -5.97 -34.25 25.03
CA TYR A 1029 -4.65 -33.80 25.48
C TYR A 1029 -4.76 -33.11 26.83
N GLN A 1030 -3.85 -33.40 27.75
CA GLN A 1030 -3.68 -32.63 28.97
C GLN A 1030 -2.56 -31.60 28.79
N VAL A 1031 -2.81 -30.35 29.15
CA VAL A 1031 -1.81 -29.27 29.18
C VAL A 1031 -1.71 -28.69 30.58
N SER A 1032 -0.56 -28.08 30.91
CA SER A 1032 -0.32 -27.44 32.21
C SER A 1032 -0.10 -25.94 32.03
N VAL A 1033 -0.80 -25.11 32.80
CA VAL A 1033 -0.58 -23.66 32.84
C VAL A 1033 0.66 -23.39 33.71
N PRO A 1034 1.59 -22.50 33.30
CA PRO A 1034 2.67 -22.06 34.17
C PRO A 1034 2.15 -21.59 35.54
N ALA A 1035 2.85 -21.95 36.62
CA ALA A 1035 2.47 -21.56 37.98
C ALA A 1035 2.84 -20.11 38.32
N ASP A 1036 3.86 -19.57 37.65
CA ASP A 1036 4.33 -18.21 37.90
C ASP A 1036 3.43 -17.20 37.18
N PRO A 1037 2.74 -16.30 37.92
CA PRO A 1037 1.90 -15.28 37.31
C PRO A 1037 2.71 -14.25 36.51
N GLY A 1038 4.04 -14.16 36.67
CA GLY A 1038 4.90 -13.35 35.80
C GLY A 1038 5.09 -13.92 34.39
N VAL A 1039 4.87 -15.24 34.23
CA VAL A 1039 4.86 -15.93 32.94
C VAL A 1039 3.45 -15.93 32.37
N ALA A 1040 2.51 -16.55 33.10
CA ALA A 1040 1.09 -16.58 32.76
C ALA A 1040 0.36 -15.50 33.56
N LEU A 1041 0.41 -14.24 33.11
CA LEU A 1041 -0.35 -13.16 33.75
C LEU A 1041 -1.82 -13.56 33.91
N PRO A 1042 -2.44 -13.38 35.10
CA PRO A 1042 -3.88 -13.55 35.24
C PRO A 1042 -4.62 -12.71 34.19
N GLY A 1043 -5.59 -13.30 33.50
CA GLY A 1043 -6.24 -12.66 32.35
C GLY A 1043 -6.81 -13.63 31.32
N TYR A 1044 -7.32 -13.07 30.23
CA TYR A 1044 -7.85 -13.84 29.10
C TYR A 1044 -6.79 -14.13 28.06
N TYR A 1045 -6.83 -15.34 27.52
CA TYR A 1045 -5.94 -15.85 26.48
C TYR A 1045 -6.72 -16.49 25.35
N MET A 1046 -6.20 -16.37 24.14
CA MET A 1046 -6.57 -17.19 23.00
C MET A 1046 -5.79 -18.51 23.07
N LEU A 1047 -6.49 -19.64 23.24
CA LEU A 1047 -5.92 -20.98 23.16
C LEU A 1047 -5.98 -21.49 21.73
N PHE A 1048 -4.82 -21.72 21.12
CA PHE A 1048 -4.67 -22.34 19.81
C PHE A 1048 -4.16 -23.77 19.91
N ALA A 1049 -4.70 -24.67 19.09
CA ALA A 1049 -4.15 -26.00 18.83
C ALA A 1049 -3.49 -26.01 17.46
N MET A 1050 -2.33 -26.66 17.31
CA MET A 1050 -1.58 -26.69 16.05
C MET A 1050 -1.31 -28.13 15.63
N ASP A 1051 -1.56 -28.43 14.35
CA ASP A 1051 -1.18 -29.72 13.78
C ASP A 1051 0.33 -29.82 13.52
N ALA A 1052 0.78 -30.98 13.03
CA ALA A 1052 2.20 -31.24 12.77
C ALA A 1052 2.85 -30.29 11.75
N ASN A 1053 2.05 -29.60 10.92
CA ASN A 1053 2.54 -28.60 9.96
C ASN A 1053 2.47 -27.17 10.52
N GLY A 1054 2.08 -27.01 11.79
CA GLY A 1054 1.93 -25.71 12.43
C GLY A 1054 0.65 -24.96 12.05
N VAL A 1055 -0.34 -25.61 11.40
CA VAL A 1055 -1.61 -24.94 11.06
C VAL A 1055 -2.44 -24.76 12.33
N PRO A 1056 -2.73 -23.51 12.75
CA PRO A 1056 -3.46 -23.27 14.00
C PRO A 1056 -4.97 -23.43 13.83
N SER A 1057 -5.65 -23.88 14.89
CA SER A 1057 -7.10 -23.84 15.04
C SER A 1057 -7.63 -22.40 15.06
N VAL A 1058 -8.94 -22.21 14.99
CA VAL A 1058 -9.54 -21.00 15.59
C VAL A 1058 -9.39 -21.12 17.10
N ALA A 1059 -9.13 -20.01 17.79
CA ALA A 1059 -8.88 -20.02 19.22
C ALA A 1059 -10.16 -20.29 20.04
N LYS A 1060 -9.95 -20.89 21.22
CA LYS A 1060 -10.91 -20.83 22.32
C LYS A 1060 -10.43 -19.82 23.36
N MET A 1061 -11.33 -18.99 23.87
CA MET A 1061 -10.98 -18.05 24.95
C MET A 1061 -10.90 -18.79 26.28
N VAL A 1062 -9.78 -18.63 26.99
CA VAL A 1062 -9.54 -19.24 28.30
C VAL A 1062 -9.10 -18.15 29.27
N LYS A 1063 -9.79 -18.05 30.41
CA LYS A 1063 -9.38 -17.17 31.51
C LYS A 1063 -8.42 -17.89 32.45
N ILE A 1064 -7.20 -17.37 32.59
CA ILE A 1064 -6.24 -17.82 33.60
C ILE A 1064 -6.46 -17.01 34.88
N SER A 1065 -6.70 -17.71 35.98
CA SER A 1065 -6.96 -17.11 37.30
C SER A 1065 -5.93 -17.58 38.33
N GLU A 1066 -5.76 -16.80 39.39
CA GLU A 1066 -5.08 -17.28 40.60
C GLU A 1066 -5.81 -18.53 41.15
N PRO A 1067 -5.09 -19.46 41.81
CA PRO A 1067 -5.73 -20.54 42.56
C PRO A 1067 -6.69 -19.93 43.58
N PHE A 1068 -7.88 -20.51 43.76
CA PHE A 1068 -8.88 -20.03 44.71
C PHE A 1068 -8.34 -20.12 46.14
N VAL A 1069 -7.67 -19.06 46.60
CA VAL A 1069 -7.36 -18.80 48.00
C VAL A 1069 -7.90 -17.42 48.32
N ALA A 1070 -8.87 -17.40 49.23
CA ALA A 1070 -9.65 -16.23 49.60
C ALA A 1070 -8.81 -14.97 49.85
N ARG A 1071 -8.95 -13.96 48.99
CA ARG A 1071 -8.67 -12.56 49.35
C ARG A 1071 -9.86 -11.90 50.08
N MET A 1072 -10.72 -12.68 50.73
CA MET A 1072 -11.55 -12.17 51.83
C MET A 1072 -10.72 -12.14 53.11
N GLY A 1073 -9.69 -11.28 53.12
CA GLY A 1073 -9.13 -10.76 54.36
C GLY A 1073 -10.02 -9.60 54.79
N SER A 1074 -10.98 -9.89 55.66
CA SER A 1074 -11.71 -8.90 56.43
C SER A 1074 -10.74 -7.94 57.12
N ARG A 1075 -10.60 -6.72 56.60
CA ARG A 1075 -10.40 -5.56 57.47
C ARG A 1075 -11.78 -4.98 57.71
N GLY A 1076 -12.37 -5.36 58.85
CA GLY A 1076 -13.49 -4.62 59.42
C GLY A 1076 -13.06 -3.18 59.74
N PRO A 1077 -14.03 -2.27 59.93
CA PRO A 1077 -13.73 -0.87 60.19
C PRO A 1077 -13.11 -0.76 61.59
N GLY A 1078 -11.88 -0.23 61.62
CA GLY A 1078 -11.14 0.17 62.82
C GLY A 1078 -10.29 1.38 62.48
#